data_AF-A0A2N2VDN3-F1
#
_entry.id   AF-A0A2N2VDN3-F1
#
_cell.length_a   1.000
_cell.length_b   1.000
_cell.length_c   1.000
_cell.angle_alpha   90.00
_cell.angle_beta   90.00
_cell.angle_gamma   90.00
#
_symmetry.space_group_name_H-M   'P 1'
#
loop_
_entity.id
_entity.type
_entity.pdbx_description
1 polymer ?
#
loop_
_entity_poly.entity_id
_entity_poly.type
_entity_poly.pdbx_seq_one_letter_code
_entity_poly.pdbx_strand_id
1 'polypeptide(L)'
;MTDYSKLFTGNTAAPQAPAAHLTPPRYRLLFVDDEPGILKALTRVFRQENYQVVTADSGAEGLQRLAEAETHLVISDFMMPAMNGAEFLREVKARSPETIRIMLTGHANTDAVMGAINEGAVYKFILKPWNDDDLRVTVALALERFDLIARNRALKSENEKKSKEISALAKLAATHRSRLGIVLHNKGALSAPQLQELTLLQERRKEPLIRLLLEKDWVPERRIREILRTDMLIEEVQLAEFRVDPALAELIPHSFCVRQMVLPLRLDGKRLLLAMADPLDEGLIDEVRFTAGLDLTVVMADAEAIKRKIEAVYGGDGAVDFKELETLVSGVDPYEGIEVVIEDDDITGLEDLLRETEAPPAIRLANAIILEAIRLGASDIHIQPRTKSVIVRYRIDGVLVDKIHIPHHLHHSLVSRLKIMSELDISERRRPQDGRITVKTPMRMVDLRISTLPTINGEKVVMRILDRNAAVQSLEGLGFPAADLTRIADMVAKPQGIILATGPTGSGKTTTLYSLLQHDATPGKNYITIEDPVEYYLDMAGQVLVREKIGLTFPAVLRAILRQDPDVILLGEIRDFDTAEVAFHAALTGHQVFSTLHTNSAVATIARLFDLGMKPYVVASALEGIIAQRLVRKICAACSEPVAPDAELYRRLGPRFDPARPAFRGKGCPTCHGLGYKGRVGVYEILTLDDELRDRIGGGASILEISRLIRHKGMRPIASHGAELVAAGRTTAEEILRVIGPQSGE
;
A
#
# COMPACT_ATOMS: atom_id res chain seq x y z
N MET A 1 -34.39 -52.22 -4.86
CA MET A 1 -34.19 -51.50 -6.13
C MET A 1 -33.94 -50.05 -5.79
N THR A 2 -32.68 -49.63 -5.88
CA THR A 2 -32.20 -48.28 -5.55
C THR A 2 -32.47 -47.34 -6.71
N ASP A 3 -33.25 -46.29 -6.45
CA ASP A 3 -33.71 -45.34 -7.46
C ASP A 3 -32.61 -44.31 -7.78
N TYR A 4 -31.97 -44.54 -8.93
CA TYR A 4 -30.86 -43.77 -9.50
C TYR A 4 -31.25 -42.35 -9.96
N SER A 5 -32.52 -41.97 -9.92
CA SER A 5 -33.03 -40.70 -10.46
C SER A 5 -32.67 -39.44 -9.65
N LYS A 6 -32.30 -39.59 -8.36
CA LYS A 6 -32.00 -38.43 -7.47
C LYS A 6 -30.65 -37.75 -7.70
N LEU A 7 -29.76 -38.32 -8.51
CA LEU A 7 -28.43 -37.75 -8.78
C LEU A 7 -28.43 -36.64 -9.86
N PHE A 8 -29.54 -36.43 -10.59
CA PHE A 8 -29.53 -35.60 -11.80
C PHE A 8 -30.54 -34.45 -11.88
N THR A 9 -31.46 -34.27 -10.90
CA THR A 9 -32.58 -33.32 -11.07
C THR A 9 -32.61 -32.10 -10.14
N GLY A 10 -31.64 -31.92 -9.24
CA GLY A 10 -31.35 -30.61 -8.62
C GLY A 10 -32.54 -29.85 -8.01
N ASN A 11 -33.55 -30.55 -7.48
CA ASN A 11 -34.76 -29.92 -6.92
C ASN A 11 -34.99 -30.41 -5.48
N THR A 12 -34.34 -29.75 -4.52
CA THR A 12 -34.76 -29.81 -3.12
C THR A 12 -35.87 -28.79 -2.89
N ALA A 13 -37.10 -29.27 -2.76
CA ALA A 13 -38.23 -28.47 -2.31
C ALA A 13 -37.88 -27.78 -0.98
N ALA A 14 -38.12 -26.46 -0.92
CA ALA A 14 -37.90 -25.66 0.28
C ALA A 14 -38.72 -26.22 1.46
N PRO A 15 -38.18 -26.23 2.69
CA PRO A 15 -38.94 -26.63 3.87
C PRO A 15 -40.11 -25.66 4.08
N GLN A 16 -41.33 -26.19 4.05
CA GLN A 16 -42.52 -25.45 4.44
C GLN A 16 -42.37 -25.01 5.90
N ALA A 17 -42.49 -23.70 6.14
CA ALA A 17 -42.52 -23.14 7.49
C ALA A 17 -43.73 -23.71 8.27
N PRO A 18 -43.58 -24.00 9.58
CA PRO A 18 -44.68 -24.53 10.38
C PRO A 18 -45.86 -23.55 10.41
N ALA A 19 -47.06 -24.06 10.14
CA ALA A 19 -48.32 -23.34 10.12
C ALA A 19 -48.78 -22.92 11.54
N ALA A 20 -48.11 -21.93 12.12
CA ALA A 20 -48.42 -21.40 13.46
C ALA A 20 -49.01 -19.97 13.47
N HIS A 21 -49.39 -19.41 12.31
CA HIS A 21 -49.92 -18.04 12.21
C HIS A 21 -51.35 -18.01 11.66
N LEU A 22 -52.33 -18.38 12.48
CA LEU A 22 -53.75 -18.10 12.19
C LEU A 22 -54.51 -17.54 13.42
N THR A 23 -53.82 -17.00 14.41
CA THR A 23 -54.45 -16.21 15.49
C THR A 23 -53.58 -14.98 15.75
N PRO A 24 -54.10 -13.74 15.56
CA PRO A 24 -53.33 -12.54 15.84
C PRO A 24 -53.01 -12.47 17.35
N PRO A 25 -51.80 -12.03 17.74
CA PRO A 25 -51.43 -11.88 19.15
C PRO A 25 -52.41 -10.93 19.84
N ARG A 26 -52.85 -11.31 21.05
CA ARG A 26 -53.77 -10.50 21.85
C ARG A 26 -52.97 -9.43 22.60
N TYR A 27 -52.90 -8.22 22.06
CA TYR A 27 -52.17 -7.13 22.69
C TYR A 27 -52.89 -6.63 23.96
N ARG A 28 -52.09 -6.32 24.99
CA ARG A 28 -52.57 -5.71 26.24
C ARG A 28 -52.41 -4.19 26.18
N LEU A 29 -53.52 -3.47 26.32
CA LEU A 29 -53.60 -2.01 26.32
C LEU A 29 -53.93 -1.53 27.74
N LEU A 30 -53.16 -0.57 28.27
CA LEU A 30 -53.42 0.06 29.55
C LEU A 30 -53.86 1.51 29.34
N PHE A 31 -55.05 1.85 29.82
CA PHE A 31 -55.58 3.21 29.81
C PHE A 31 -55.56 3.79 31.22
N VAL A 32 -55.01 5.00 31.37
CA VAL A 32 -54.83 5.66 32.66
C VAL A 32 -55.42 7.06 32.59
N ASP A 33 -56.47 7.31 33.36
CA ASP A 33 -57.21 8.57 33.36
C ASP A 33 -58.03 8.66 34.66
N ASP A 34 -58.00 9.81 35.34
CA ASP A 34 -58.72 10.02 36.60
C ASP A 34 -60.22 10.26 36.41
N GLU A 35 -60.68 10.49 35.18
CA GLU A 35 -62.09 10.61 34.84
C GLU A 35 -62.71 9.24 34.45
N PRO A 36 -63.64 8.67 35.26
CA PRO A 36 -64.24 7.37 34.95
C PRO A 36 -65.05 7.36 33.64
N GLY A 37 -65.52 8.52 33.19
CA GLY A 37 -66.21 8.69 31.91
C GLY A 37 -65.29 8.44 30.72
N ILE A 38 -64.05 8.92 30.79
CA ILE A 38 -63.03 8.75 29.75
C ILE A 38 -62.58 7.29 29.67
N LEU A 39 -62.30 6.65 30.81
CA LEU A 39 -61.94 5.23 30.85
C LEU A 39 -63.03 4.34 30.23
N LYS A 40 -64.31 4.62 30.52
CA LYS A 40 -65.45 3.92 29.92
C LYS A 40 -65.55 4.17 28.41
N ALA A 41 -65.29 5.39 27.96
CA ALA A 41 -65.28 5.73 26.54
C ALA A 41 -64.16 4.97 25.81
N LEU A 42 -62.92 5.05 26.29
CA LEU A 42 -61.78 4.31 25.72
C LEU A 42 -62.03 2.80 25.70
N THR A 43 -62.55 2.24 26.79
CA THR A 43 -62.90 0.81 26.85
C THR A 43 -63.97 0.43 25.82
N ARG A 44 -64.95 1.32 25.59
CA ARG A 44 -65.99 1.10 24.56
C ARG A 44 -65.41 1.14 23.16
N VAL A 45 -64.49 2.07 22.86
CA VAL A 45 -63.86 2.19 21.54
C VAL A 45 -63.24 0.86 21.11
N PHE A 46 -62.52 0.18 22.01
CA PHE A 46 -61.78 -1.05 21.69
C PHE A 46 -62.51 -2.36 22.02
N ARG A 47 -63.79 -2.30 22.43
CA ARG A 47 -64.55 -3.48 22.89
C ARG A 47 -64.74 -4.58 21.83
N GLN A 48 -64.79 -4.20 20.56
CA GLN A 48 -65.00 -5.12 19.43
C GLN A 48 -63.68 -5.63 18.83
N GLU A 49 -62.54 -5.20 19.36
CA GLU A 49 -61.22 -5.55 18.85
C GLU A 49 -60.56 -6.63 19.72
N ASN A 50 -59.60 -7.37 19.16
CA ASN A 50 -58.92 -8.47 19.85
C ASN A 50 -57.82 -7.98 20.81
N TYR A 51 -58.16 -7.05 21.70
CA TYR A 51 -57.26 -6.49 22.71
C TYR A 51 -57.67 -6.89 24.13
N GLN A 52 -56.69 -6.96 25.03
CA GLN A 52 -56.91 -7.02 26.45
C GLN A 52 -56.80 -5.59 27.01
N VAL A 53 -57.94 -4.94 27.20
CA VAL A 53 -57.99 -3.60 27.79
C VAL A 53 -57.94 -3.68 29.31
N VAL A 54 -57.04 -2.91 29.91
CA VAL A 54 -56.91 -2.70 31.35
C VAL A 54 -57.00 -1.20 31.60
N THR A 55 -57.68 -0.81 32.68
CA THR A 55 -57.85 0.60 33.06
C THR A 55 -57.29 0.84 34.45
N ALA A 56 -56.80 2.06 34.69
CA ALA A 56 -56.39 2.57 35.98
C ALA A 56 -56.86 4.02 36.17
N ASP A 57 -57.26 4.37 37.39
CA ASP A 57 -57.81 5.70 37.71
C ASP A 57 -56.74 6.74 38.13
N SER A 58 -55.48 6.31 38.21
CA SER A 58 -54.37 7.14 38.65
C SER A 58 -53.04 6.62 38.12
N GLY A 59 -52.02 7.49 38.03
CA GLY A 59 -50.67 7.08 37.63
C GLY A 59 -50.07 6.00 38.53
N ALA A 60 -50.36 6.05 39.84
CA ALA A 60 -49.89 5.05 40.81
C ALA A 60 -50.51 3.66 40.54
N GLU A 61 -51.83 3.59 40.35
CA GLU A 61 -52.49 2.33 39.97
C GLU A 61 -52.01 1.87 38.58
N GLY A 62 -51.80 2.79 37.63
CA GLY A 62 -51.25 2.49 36.31
C GLY A 62 -49.90 1.77 36.38
N LEU A 63 -48.99 2.20 37.27
CA LEU A 63 -47.69 1.54 37.47
C LEU A 63 -47.85 0.16 38.12
N GLN A 64 -48.83 -0.02 39.00
CA GLN A 64 -49.15 -1.32 39.57
C GLN A 64 -49.66 -2.29 38.48
N ARG A 65 -50.61 -1.86 37.64
CA ARG A 65 -51.13 -2.66 36.52
C ARG A 65 -50.06 -2.97 35.47
N LEU A 66 -49.08 -2.08 35.28
CA LEU A 66 -47.94 -2.32 34.40
C LEU A 66 -47.04 -3.45 34.94
N ALA A 67 -46.89 -3.58 36.25
CA ALA A 67 -46.07 -4.62 36.87
C ALA A 67 -46.72 -6.01 36.85
N GLU A 68 -48.05 -6.09 36.75
CA GLU A 68 -48.80 -7.36 36.76
C GLU A 68 -48.56 -8.23 35.52
N ALA A 69 -48.42 -7.62 34.35
CA ALA A 69 -48.27 -8.32 33.08
C ALA A 69 -47.68 -7.41 31.99
N GLU A 70 -47.13 -8.01 30.94
CA GLU A 70 -46.56 -7.29 29.81
C GLU A 70 -47.61 -6.42 29.11
N THR A 71 -47.36 -5.12 29.07
CA THR A 71 -48.20 -4.14 28.39
C THR A 71 -47.54 -3.67 27.11
N HIS A 72 -48.27 -3.76 26.01
CA HIS A 72 -47.76 -3.44 24.68
C HIS A 72 -47.92 -1.95 24.38
N LEU A 73 -49.01 -1.35 24.87
CA LEU A 73 -49.32 0.05 24.68
C LEU A 73 -50.02 0.65 25.91
N VAL A 74 -49.62 1.87 26.26
CA VAL A 74 -50.18 2.67 27.33
C VAL A 74 -50.75 3.97 26.75
N ILE A 75 -51.98 4.33 27.12
CA ILE A 75 -52.57 5.65 26.86
C ILE A 75 -52.84 6.31 28.20
N SER A 76 -52.28 7.50 28.44
CA SER A 76 -52.44 8.23 29.71
C SER A 76 -52.94 9.64 29.48
N ASP A 77 -53.84 10.14 30.31
CA ASP A 77 -54.14 11.57 30.36
C ASP A 77 -52.96 12.38 30.89
N PHE A 78 -52.82 13.61 30.39
CA PHE A 78 -51.81 14.55 30.86
C PHE A 78 -52.10 15.09 32.26
N MET A 79 -53.37 15.45 32.55
CA MET A 79 -53.78 16.14 33.77
C MET A 79 -54.38 15.18 34.79
N MET A 80 -53.53 14.40 35.47
CA MET A 80 -53.96 13.52 36.56
C MET A 80 -53.48 14.05 37.92
N PRO A 81 -54.25 13.85 39.02
CA PRO A 81 -53.85 14.23 40.37
C PRO A 81 -52.60 13.48 40.85
N ALA A 82 -51.78 14.14 41.67
CA ALA A 82 -50.56 13.64 42.31
C ALA A 82 -49.39 13.25 41.38
N MET A 83 -49.65 12.59 40.24
CA MET A 83 -48.67 12.23 39.22
C MET A 83 -49.26 12.54 37.86
N ASN A 84 -48.68 13.49 37.13
CA ASN A 84 -49.19 13.86 35.80
C ASN A 84 -48.82 12.77 34.76
N GLY A 85 -49.48 12.82 33.60
CA GLY A 85 -49.25 11.83 32.53
C GLY A 85 -47.82 11.79 32.00
N ALA A 86 -47.11 12.92 31.98
CA ALA A 86 -45.73 12.96 31.51
C ALA A 86 -44.77 12.24 32.48
N GLU A 87 -44.94 12.45 33.77
CA GLU A 87 -44.20 11.76 34.84
C GLU A 87 -44.47 10.25 34.81
N PHE A 88 -45.74 9.87 34.69
CA PHE A 88 -46.14 8.48 34.57
C PHE A 88 -45.51 7.80 33.36
N LEU A 89 -45.59 8.39 32.16
CA LEU A 89 -45.03 7.79 30.94
C LEU A 89 -43.49 7.75 30.97
N ARG A 90 -42.83 8.65 31.70
CA ARG A 90 -41.38 8.59 31.94
C ARG A 90 -41.00 7.38 32.81
N GLU A 91 -41.78 7.09 33.85
CA GLU A 91 -41.63 5.87 34.65
C GLU A 91 -41.91 4.60 33.84
N VAL A 92 -42.94 4.61 32.97
CA VAL A 92 -43.21 3.51 32.04
C VAL A 92 -41.99 3.27 31.13
N LYS A 93 -41.36 4.32 30.60
CA LYS A 93 -40.14 4.20 29.78
C LYS A 93 -38.97 3.58 30.53
N ALA A 94 -38.80 3.90 31.82
CA ALA A 94 -37.73 3.33 32.62
C ALA A 94 -37.95 1.84 32.92
N ARG A 95 -39.19 1.45 33.23
CA ARG A 95 -39.55 0.08 33.66
C ARG A 95 -39.82 -0.87 32.50
N SER A 96 -40.44 -0.37 31.44
CA SER A 96 -40.78 -1.12 30.22
C SER A 96 -40.47 -0.26 28.99
N PRO A 97 -39.19 -0.18 28.58
CA PRO A 97 -38.76 0.70 27.49
C PRO A 97 -39.48 0.43 26.15
N GLU A 98 -39.82 -0.84 25.90
CA GLU A 98 -40.45 -1.32 24.67
C GLU A 98 -41.94 -0.97 24.57
N THR A 99 -42.61 -0.71 25.69
CA THR A 99 -44.03 -0.35 25.70
C THR A 99 -44.26 0.96 24.96
N ILE A 100 -45.20 0.97 24.00
CA ILE A 100 -45.57 2.20 23.29
C ILE A 100 -46.38 3.11 24.22
N ARG A 101 -46.06 4.40 24.22
CA ARG A 101 -46.59 5.38 25.17
C ARG A 101 -47.33 6.49 24.43
N ILE A 102 -48.63 6.61 24.60
CA ILE A 102 -49.48 7.65 24.01
C ILE A 102 -50.03 8.55 25.11
N MET A 103 -50.07 9.85 24.85
CA MET A 103 -50.62 10.83 25.79
C MET A 103 -51.94 11.40 25.28
N LEU A 104 -52.95 11.51 26.13
CA LEU A 104 -54.18 12.27 25.88
C LEU A 104 -54.03 13.66 26.50
N THR A 105 -54.41 14.71 25.76
CA THR A 105 -54.25 16.09 26.23
C THR A 105 -55.33 17.01 25.68
N GLY A 106 -55.66 18.08 26.41
CA GLY A 106 -56.52 19.16 25.92
C GLY A 106 -55.74 20.22 25.12
N HIS A 107 -56.45 21.11 24.41
CA HIS A 107 -55.83 22.16 23.58
C HIS A 107 -54.93 23.14 24.34
N ALA A 108 -55.13 23.34 25.64
CA ALA A 108 -54.35 24.31 26.44
C ALA A 108 -52.94 23.84 26.83
N ASN A 109 -52.60 22.56 26.61
CA ASN A 109 -51.39 21.94 27.17
C ASN A 109 -50.38 21.45 26.12
N THR A 110 -50.53 21.86 24.85
CA THR A 110 -49.70 21.35 23.73
C THR A 110 -48.21 21.69 23.87
N ASP A 111 -47.86 22.84 24.44
CA ASP A 111 -46.45 23.26 24.59
C ASP A 111 -45.70 22.42 25.63
N ALA A 112 -46.36 22.02 26.72
CA ALA A 112 -45.79 21.14 27.75
C ALA A 112 -45.60 19.71 27.23
N VAL A 113 -46.46 19.25 26.31
CA VAL A 113 -46.41 17.91 25.72
C VAL A 113 -45.22 17.76 24.75
N MET A 114 -44.83 18.83 24.06
CA MET A 114 -43.68 18.80 23.14
C MET A 114 -42.35 18.48 23.85
N GLY A 115 -42.19 18.89 25.11
CA GLY A 115 -41.01 18.54 25.93
C GLY A 115 -40.89 17.02 26.13
N ALA A 116 -42.00 16.33 26.42
CA ALA A 116 -42.02 14.89 26.65
C ALA A 116 -41.75 14.06 25.37
N ILE A 117 -42.09 14.60 24.19
CA ILE A 117 -41.76 14.00 22.89
C ILE A 117 -40.27 14.11 22.61
N ASN A 118 -39.67 15.28 22.85
CA ASN A 118 -38.25 15.53 22.63
C ASN A 118 -37.35 14.69 23.55
N GLU A 119 -37.79 14.40 24.78
CA GLU A 119 -37.14 13.45 25.69
C GLU A 119 -37.36 11.97 25.29
N GLY A 120 -38.11 11.72 24.21
CA GLY A 120 -38.46 10.40 23.71
C GLY A 120 -39.30 9.58 24.70
N ALA A 121 -40.02 10.24 25.61
CA ALA A 121 -40.88 9.60 26.60
C ALA A 121 -42.22 9.17 25.99
N VAL A 122 -42.68 9.85 24.94
CA VAL A 122 -43.99 9.63 24.31
C VAL A 122 -43.82 9.34 22.82
N TYR A 123 -44.59 8.38 22.29
CA TYR A 123 -44.65 8.04 20.86
C TYR A 123 -45.48 9.04 20.07
N LYS A 124 -46.66 9.40 20.59
CA LYS A 124 -47.61 10.33 19.98
C LYS A 124 -48.57 10.87 21.05
N PHE A 125 -49.15 12.05 20.84
CA PHE A 125 -50.27 12.53 21.64
C PHE A 125 -51.55 12.62 20.82
N ILE A 126 -52.69 12.58 21.50
CA ILE A 126 -54.04 12.66 20.93
C ILE A 126 -54.81 13.74 21.69
N LEU A 127 -55.53 14.60 20.96
CA LEU A 127 -56.31 15.70 21.54
C LEU A 127 -57.69 15.23 22.01
N LYS A 128 -58.14 15.70 23.17
CA LYS A 128 -59.52 15.56 23.67
C LYS A 128 -60.39 16.74 23.17
N PRO A 129 -61.63 16.52 22.69
CA PRO A 129 -62.25 15.21 22.40
C PRO A 129 -61.64 14.57 21.14
N TRP A 130 -61.46 13.24 21.14
CA TRP A 130 -60.93 12.50 20.00
C TRP A 130 -62.04 11.97 19.09
N ASN A 131 -61.66 11.61 17.87
CA ASN A 131 -62.47 10.78 16.99
C ASN A 131 -62.13 9.30 17.22
N ASP A 132 -63.15 8.45 17.36
CA ASP A 132 -62.97 7.02 17.68
C ASP A 132 -62.21 6.26 16.57
N ASP A 133 -62.43 6.59 15.30
CA ASP A 133 -61.74 5.96 14.17
C ASP A 133 -60.25 6.36 14.14
N ASP A 134 -59.95 7.64 14.36
CA ASP A 134 -58.57 8.14 14.43
C ASP A 134 -57.79 7.53 15.60
N LEU A 135 -58.46 7.33 16.74
CA LEU A 135 -57.89 6.69 17.91
C LEU A 135 -57.57 5.20 17.62
N ARG A 136 -58.48 4.48 16.96
CA ARG A 136 -58.26 3.08 16.55
C ARG A 136 -57.10 2.94 15.57
N VAL A 137 -57.07 3.77 14.53
CA VAL A 137 -55.97 3.77 13.54
C VAL A 137 -54.65 4.10 14.22
N THR A 138 -54.64 5.07 15.15
CA THR A 138 -53.42 5.44 15.87
C THR A 138 -52.90 4.29 16.76
N VAL A 139 -53.79 3.57 17.44
CA VAL A 139 -53.40 2.39 18.25
C VAL A 139 -52.93 1.24 17.37
N ALA A 140 -53.57 0.96 16.23
CA ALA A 140 -53.15 -0.08 15.31
C ALA A 140 -51.73 0.18 14.75
N LEU A 141 -51.46 1.40 14.28
CA LEU A 141 -50.13 1.80 13.78
C LEU A 141 -49.06 1.75 14.89
N ALA A 142 -49.44 2.10 16.12
CA ALA A 142 -48.55 2.03 17.28
C ALA A 142 -48.13 0.58 17.59
N LEU A 143 -49.07 -0.38 17.53
CA LEU A 143 -48.79 -1.80 17.75
C LEU A 143 -47.99 -2.43 16.59
N GLU A 144 -48.24 -2.01 15.34
CA GLU A 144 -47.39 -2.42 14.20
C GLU A 144 -45.93 -1.96 14.40
N ARG A 145 -45.74 -0.73 14.91
CA ARG A 145 -44.40 -0.24 15.27
C ARG A 145 -43.77 -1.07 16.40
N PHE A 146 -44.55 -1.49 17.38
CA PHE A 146 -44.08 -2.38 18.45
C PHE A 146 -43.52 -3.69 17.88
N ASP A 147 -44.28 -4.36 17.01
CA ASP A 147 -43.87 -5.61 16.36
C ASP A 147 -42.62 -5.44 15.49
N LEU A 148 -42.56 -4.35 14.72
CA LEU A 148 -41.39 -4.03 13.90
C LEU A 148 -40.14 -3.83 14.75
N ILE A 149 -40.22 -3.12 15.87
CA ILE A 149 -39.09 -2.91 16.79
C ILE A 149 -38.64 -4.25 17.39
N ALA A 150 -39.58 -5.06 17.86
CA ALA A 150 -39.30 -6.40 18.41
C ALA A 150 -38.62 -7.31 17.36
N ARG A 151 -39.12 -7.32 16.13
CA ARG A 151 -38.58 -8.13 15.02
C ARG A 151 -37.21 -7.65 14.58
N ASN A 152 -36.97 -6.34 14.51
CA ASN A 152 -35.66 -5.79 14.15
C ASN A 152 -34.61 -6.15 15.19
N ARG A 153 -34.97 -6.14 16.48
CA ARG A 153 -34.07 -6.56 17.57
C ARG A 153 -33.77 -8.06 17.50
N ALA A 154 -34.77 -8.90 17.25
CA ALA A 154 -34.58 -10.33 17.07
C ALA A 154 -33.65 -10.63 15.88
N LEU A 155 -33.91 -10.00 14.72
CA LEU A 155 -33.06 -10.12 13.54
C LEU A 155 -31.64 -9.60 13.77
N LYS A 156 -31.47 -8.52 14.54
CA LYS A 156 -30.15 -8.00 14.89
C LYS A 156 -29.37 -8.99 15.75
N SER A 157 -30.01 -9.59 16.75
CA SER A 157 -29.41 -10.64 17.58
C SER A 157 -29.06 -11.89 16.77
N GLU A 158 -29.96 -12.31 15.87
CA GLU A 158 -29.73 -13.44 14.97
C GLU A 158 -28.59 -13.14 13.98
N ASN A 159 -28.52 -11.92 13.44
CA ASN A 159 -27.41 -11.48 12.58
C ASN A 159 -26.10 -11.40 13.36
N GLU A 160 -26.09 -10.95 14.61
CA GLU A 160 -24.88 -10.97 15.44
C GLU A 160 -24.42 -12.39 15.73
N LYS A 161 -25.36 -13.31 15.98
CA LYS A 161 -25.07 -14.74 16.16
C LYS A 161 -24.55 -15.38 14.87
N LYS A 162 -25.23 -15.19 13.74
CA LYS A 162 -24.81 -15.67 12.42
C LYS A 162 -23.50 -15.02 11.97
N SER A 163 -23.27 -13.75 12.28
CA SER A 163 -22.01 -13.06 11.96
C SER A 163 -20.87 -13.56 12.83
N LYS A 164 -21.12 -13.93 14.10
CA LYS A 164 -20.16 -14.66 14.94
C LYS A 164 -19.89 -16.08 14.41
N GLU A 165 -20.92 -16.80 13.97
CA GLU A 165 -20.78 -18.13 13.36
C GLU A 165 -20.04 -18.06 12.02
N ILE A 166 -20.36 -17.11 11.15
CA ILE A 166 -19.67 -16.83 9.88
C ILE A 166 -18.25 -16.36 10.16
N SER A 167 -18.00 -15.54 11.18
CA SER A 167 -16.65 -15.14 11.58
C SER A 167 -15.86 -16.31 12.15
N ALA A 168 -16.49 -17.22 12.90
CA ALA A 168 -15.86 -18.45 13.38
C ALA A 168 -15.58 -19.43 12.24
N LEU A 169 -16.51 -19.60 11.29
CA LEU A 169 -16.35 -20.41 10.09
C LEU A 169 -15.35 -19.80 9.09
N ALA A 170 -15.32 -18.48 8.96
CA ALA A 170 -14.35 -17.76 8.15
C ALA A 170 -12.97 -17.73 8.81
N LYS A 171 -12.89 -17.72 10.15
CA LYS A 171 -11.64 -18.00 10.87
C LYS A 171 -11.19 -19.42 10.61
N LEU A 172 -12.07 -20.41 10.74
CA LEU A 172 -11.80 -21.81 10.38
C LEU A 172 -11.34 -21.96 8.92
N ALA A 173 -11.98 -21.29 7.96
CA ALA A 173 -11.64 -21.38 6.54
C ALA A 173 -10.39 -20.55 6.14
N ALA A 174 -10.09 -19.46 6.84
CA ALA A 174 -8.96 -18.58 6.52
C ALA A 174 -7.63 -19.00 7.19
N THR A 175 -7.64 -19.94 8.14
CA THR A 175 -6.42 -20.41 8.83
C THR A 175 -5.88 -21.77 8.36
N HIS A 176 -6.51 -22.47 7.42
CA HIS A 176 -5.93 -23.72 6.92
C HIS A 176 -5.00 -23.49 5.73
N ARG A 177 -3.69 -23.44 6.00
CA ARG A 177 -2.68 -23.79 4.99
C ARG A 177 -2.60 -25.30 4.74
N SER A 178 -3.13 -26.15 5.60
CA SER A 178 -3.19 -27.60 5.32
C SER A 178 -4.36 -28.25 6.04
N ARG A 179 -5.14 -29.08 5.31
CA ARG A 179 -6.26 -29.86 5.87
C ARG A 179 -5.78 -31.06 6.69
N LEU A 180 -4.49 -31.37 6.64
CA LEU A 180 -3.89 -32.53 7.29
C LEU A 180 -4.08 -32.56 8.80
N GLY A 181 -3.97 -31.42 9.49
CA GLY A 181 -4.15 -31.34 10.95
C GLY A 181 -5.53 -31.82 11.41
N ILE A 182 -6.59 -31.44 10.67
CA ILE A 182 -7.97 -31.88 10.96
C ILE A 182 -8.11 -33.38 10.70
N VAL A 183 -7.58 -33.87 9.58
CA VAL A 183 -7.65 -35.30 9.22
C VAL A 183 -6.98 -36.16 10.28
N LEU A 184 -5.79 -35.76 10.74
CA LEU A 184 -5.06 -36.45 11.80
C LEU A 184 -5.83 -36.45 13.12
N HIS A 185 -6.50 -35.35 13.48
CA HIS A 185 -7.35 -35.29 14.67
C HIS A 185 -8.55 -36.25 14.57
N ASN A 186 -9.27 -36.22 13.44
CA ASN A 186 -10.43 -37.09 13.21
C ASN A 186 -10.06 -38.58 13.22
N LYS A 187 -8.82 -38.92 12.86
CA LYS A 187 -8.28 -40.29 12.88
C LYS A 187 -7.67 -40.68 14.23
N GLY A 188 -7.74 -39.81 15.25
CA GLY A 188 -7.21 -40.03 16.59
C GLY A 188 -5.68 -39.96 16.69
N ALA A 189 -4.99 -39.47 15.65
CA ALA A 189 -3.54 -39.29 15.65
C ALA A 189 -3.09 -37.99 16.34
N LEU A 190 -3.98 -37.00 16.45
CA LEU A 190 -3.75 -35.77 17.21
C LEU A 190 -4.87 -35.53 18.22
N SER A 191 -4.51 -35.09 19.43
CA SER A 191 -5.48 -34.58 20.40
C SER A 191 -5.94 -33.15 20.06
N ALA A 192 -7.10 -32.73 20.59
CA ALA A 192 -7.61 -31.38 20.38
C ALA A 192 -6.64 -30.28 20.87
N PRO A 193 -5.94 -30.42 22.02
CA PRO A 193 -4.90 -29.48 22.43
C PRO A 193 -3.71 -29.41 21.46
N GLN A 194 -3.23 -30.56 20.96
CA GLN A 194 -2.13 -30.60 19.98
C GLN A 194 -2.52 -29.95 18.66
N LEU A 195 -3.77 -30.13 18.18
CA LEU A 195 -4.26 -29.46 16.98
C LEU A 195 -4.29 -27.93 17.15
N GLN A 196 -4.71 -27.45 18.32
CA GLN A 196 -4.73 -26.02 18.62
C GLN A 196 -3.30 -25.43 18.71
N GLU A 197 -2.37 -26.15 19.33
CA GLU A 197 -0.95 -25.77 19.37
C GLU A 197 -0.31 -25.78 17.97
N LEU A 198 -0.59 -26.81 17.16
CA LEU A 198 -0.10 -26.92 15.78
C LEU A 198 -0.53 -25.71 14.94
N THR A 199 -1.79 -25.28 15.11
CA THR A 199 -2.35 -24.13 14.41
C THR A 199 -1.62 -22.84 14.79
N LEU A 200 -1.39 -22.62 16.09
CA LEU A 200 -0.63 -21.45 16.59
C LEU A 200 0.83 -21.44 16.08
N LEU A 201 1.46 -22.61 15.98
CA LEU A 201 2.82 -22.74 15.46
C LEU A 201 2.88 -22.44 13.96
N GLN A 202 1.90 -22.91 13.19
CA GLN A 202 1.82 -22.65 11.75
C GLN A 202 1.64 -21.15 11.46
N GLU A 203 0.86 -20.44 12.27
CA GLU A 203 0.68 -18.98 12.17
C GLU A 203 1.98 -18.21 12.47
N ARG A 204 2.79 -18.68 13.42
CA ARG A 204 4.03 -18.00 13.84
C ARG A 204 5.23 -18.30 12.96
N ARG A 205 5.41 -19.57 12.57
CA ARG A 205 6.65 -20.05 11.92
C ARG A 205 6.55 -20.11 10.39
N LYS A 206 5.33 -20.09 9.81
CA LYS A 206 5.10 -20.20 8.35
C LYS A 206 5.78 -21.43 7.70
N GLU A 207 6.07 -22.49 8.46
CA GLU A 207 6.67 -23.74 7.97
C GLU A 207 5.59 -24.75 7.53
N PRO A 208 5.94 -25.73 6.66
CA PRO A 208 5.03 -26.82 6.30
C PRO A 208 4.53 -27.60 7.51
N LEU A 209 3.24 -27.96 7.52
CA LEU A 209 2.59 -28.58 8.70
C LEU A 209 3.21 -29.93 9.07
N ILE A 210 3.59 -30.73 8.07
CA ILE A 210 4.28 -32.01 8.29
C ILE A 210 5.61 -31.82 9.03
N ARG A 211 6.38 -30.78 8.69
CA ARG A 211 7.65 -30.49 9.38
C ARG A 211 7.42 -30.19 10.86
N LEU A 212 6.40 -29.38 11.19
CA LEU A 212 6.03 -29.07 12.57
C LEU A 212 5.57 -30.31 13.35
N LEU A 213 4.85 -31.23 12.69
CA LEU A 213 4.42 -32.50 13.29
C LEU A 213 5.60 -33.43 13.61
N LEU A 214 6.58 -33.51 12.72
CA LEU A 214 7.78 -34.33 12.89
C LEU A 214 8.73 -33.74 13.95
N GLU A 215 8.94 -32.42 13.96
CA GLU A 215 9.76 -31.74 14.97
C GLU A 215 9.23 -31.97 16.41
N LYS A 216 7.90 -32.02 16.54
CA LYS A 216 7.23 -32.24 17.83
C LYS A 216 7.10 -33.71 18.24
N ASP A 217 7.48 -34.64 17.35
CA ASP A 217 7.35 -36.08 17.54
C ASP A 217 5.92 -36.53 17.93
N TRP A 218 4.89 -35.81 17.44
CA TRP A 218 3.50 -36.10 17.80
C TRP A 218 2.89 -37.23 16.97
N VAL A 219 3.28 -37.31 15.70
CA VAL A 219 2.80 -38.35 14.77
C VAL A 219 4.00 -38.86 13.97
N PRO A 220 4.28 -40.17 13.98
CA PRO A 220 5.35 -40.74 13.18
C PRO A 220 5.10 -40.49 11.69
N GLU A 221 6.14 -40.16 10.95
CA GLU A 221 6.06 -39.85 9.52
C GLU A 221 5.36 -40.95 8.70
N ARG A 222 5.68 -42.21 9.01
CA ARG A 222 5.08 -43.39 8.37
C ARG A 222 3.56 -43.38 8.48
N ARG A 223 3.01 -42.91 9.60
CA ARG A 223 1.56 -42.86 9.85
C ARG A 223 0.90 -41.72 9.08
N ILE A 224 1.57 -40.57 8.97
CA ILE A 224 1.10 -39.43 8.16
C ILE A 224 0.98 -39.86 6.69
N ARG A 225 2.03 -40.49 6.15
CA ARG A 225 2.04 -40.97 4.75
C ARG A 225 1.02 -42.06 4.48
N GLU A 226 0.84 -42.99 5.41
CA GLU A 226 -0.17 -44.03 5.30
C GLU A 226 -1.58 -43.41 5.16
N ILE A 227 -1.90 -42.39 5.96
CA ILE A 227 -3.20 -41.69 5.88
C ILE A 227 -3.34 -40.96 4.53
N LEU A 228 -2.31 -40.24 4.09
CA LEU A 228 -2.33 -39.51 2.80
C LEU A 228 -2.52 -40.46 1.60
N ARG A 229 -1.88 -41.63 1.62
CA ARG A 229 -2.00 -42.62 0.55
C ARG A 229 -3.34 -43.34 0.57
N THR A 230 -3.75 -43.83 1.74
CA THR A 230 -4.86 -44.80 1.85
C THR A 230 -6.22 -44.12 1.99
N ASP A 231 -6.28 -43.00 2.73
CA ASP A 231 -7.53 -42.26 2.97
C ASP A 231 -7.75 -41.11 1.97
N MET A 232 -6.67 -40.51 1.45
CA MET A 232 -6.74 -39.32 0.57
C MET A 232 -6.33 -39.62 -0.89
N LEU A 233 -5.95 -40.86 -1.20
CA LEU A 233 -5.56 -41.32 -2.55
C LEU A 233 -4.46 -40.48 -3.21
N ILE A 234 -3.53 -39.94 -2.40
CA ILE A 234 -2.40 -39.17 -2.92
C ILE A 234 -1.26 -40.13 -3.24
N GLU A 235 -0.78 -40.08 -4.48
CA GLU A 235 0.33 -40.90 -4.95
C GLU A 235 1.65 -40.44 -4.33
N GLU A 236 2.47 -41.40 -3.89
CA GLU A 236 3.81 -41.17 -3.38
C GLU A 236 4.84 -41.60 -4.43
N VAL A 237 5.81 -40.74 -4.70
CA VAL A 237 6.82 -40.96 -5.76
C VAL A 237 8.24 -41.04 -5.20
N GLN A 238 9.09 -41.83 -5.86
CA GLN A 238 10.53 -41.86 -5.56
C GLN A 238 11.27 -40.87 -6.47
N LEU A 239 11.70 -39.74 -5.90
CA LEU A 239 12.36 -38.66 -6.64
C LEU A 239 13.67 -39.04 -7.32
N ALA A 240 14.31 -40.12 -6.88
CA ALA A 240 15.52 -40.65 -7.51
C ALA A 240 15.29 -41.06 -8.97
N GLU A 241 14.08 -41.51 -9.32
CA GLU A 241 13.74 -42.02 -10.65
C GLU A 241 13.40 -40.91 -11.66
N PHE A 242 13.15 -39.69 -11.19
CA PHE A 242 12.79 -38.57 -12.04
C PHE A 242 14.05 -37.83 -12.52
N ARG A 243 14.15 -37.58 -13.83
CA ARG A 243 15.06 -36.58 -14.39
C ARG A 243 14.26 -35.31 -14.63
N VAL A 244 14.64 -34.24 -13.93
CA VAL A 244 14.01 -32.92 -14.07
C VAL A 244 14.72 -32.18 -15.18
N ASP A 245 13.96 -31.71 -16.17
CA ASP A 245 14.49 -30.88 -17.25
C ASP A 245 14.92 -29.52 -16.68
N PRO A 246 16.14 -29.02 -16.98
CA PRO A 246 16.57 -27.68 -16.56
C PRO A 246 15.58 -26.56 -16.93
N ALA A 247 14.91 -26.64 -18.10
CA ALA A 247 13.91 -25.65 -18.51
C ALA A 247 12.66 -25.66 -17.59
N LEU A 248 12.34 -26.82 -17.01
CA LEU A 248 11.25 -26.97 -16.02
C LEU A 248 11.64 -26.35 -14.66
N ALA A 249 12.93 -26.35 -14.33
CA ALA A 249 13.46 -25.76 -13.11
C ALA A 249 13.38 -24.22 -13.11
N GLU A 250 13.33 -23.57 -14.29
CA GLU A 250 13.16 -22.11 -14.43
C GLU A 250 11.73 -21.61 -14.15
N LEU A 251 10.72 -22.48 -14.25
CA LEU A 251 9.33 -22.12 -13.97
C LEU A 251 9.12 -21.71 -12.51
N ILE A 252 9.82 -22.38 -11.58
CA ILE A 252 9.71 -22.17 -10.14
C ILE A 252 11.12 -21.94 -9.57
N PRO A 253 11.44 -20.75 -9.05
CA PRO A 253 12.79 -20.45 -8.58
C PRO A 253 13.27 -21.38 -7.46
N HIS A 254 14.58 -21.64 -7.43
CA HIS A 254 15.25 -22.43 -6.38
C HIS A 254 14.82 -22.01 -4.96
N SER A 255 14.86 -20.71 -4.65
CA SER A 255 14.51 -20.21 -3.31
C SER A 255 13.05 -20.45 -2.94
N PHE A 256 12.14 -20.52 -3.92
CA PHE A 256 10.74 -20.91 -3.71
C PHE A 256 10.61 -22.41 -3.45
N CYS A 257 11.28 -23.24 -4.26
CA CYS A 257 11.30 -24.70 -4.09
C CYS A 257 11.81 -25.11 -2.70
N VAL A 258 12.90 -24.49 -2.23
CA VAL A 258 13.45 -24.73 -0.89
C VAL A 258 12.49 -24.30 0.21
N ARG A 259 11.92 -23.09 0.10
CA ARG A 259 11.06 -22.50 1.14
C ARG A 259 9.74 -23.23 1.30
N GLN A 260 9.10 -23.58 0.17
CA GLN A 260 7.79 -24.21 0.14
C GLN A 260 7.87 -25.74 0.08
N MET A 261 9.08 -26.31 -0.01
CA MET A 261 9.31 -27.75 -0.12
C MET A 261 8.52 -28.38 -1.28
N VAL A 262 8.64 -27.74 -2.45
CA VAL A 262 8.03 -28.20 -3.70
C VAL A 262 9.10 -28.40 -4.77
N LEU A 263 8.88 -29.34 -5.68
CA LEU A 263 9.79 -29.60 -6.80
C LEU A 263 8.99 -29.96 -8.05
N PRO A 264 9.09 -29.18 -9.14
CA PRO A 264 8.50 -29.59 -10.41
C PRO A 264 9.26 -30.80 -10.97
N LEU A 265 8.54 -31.86 -11.35
CA LEU A 265 9.14 -33.13 -11.78
C LEU A 265 9.11 -33.32 -13.29
N ARG A 266 7.96 -33.05 -13.91
CA ARG A 266 7.73 -33.26 -15.34
C ARG A 266 6.55 -32.42 -15.84
N LEU A 267 6.62 -31.97 -17.09
CA LEU A 267 5.52 -31.27 -17.76
C LEU A 267 4.93 -32.16 -18.87
N ASP A 268 3.64 -32.47 -18.77
CA ASP A 268 2.87 -33.21 -19.78
C ASP A 268 1.85 -32.29 -20.44
N GLY A 269 2.24 -31.66 -21.55
CA GLY A 269 1.40 -30.67 -22.23
C GLY A 269 1.13 -29.47 -21.33
N LYS A 270 -0.10 -29.37 -20.80
CA LYS A 270 -0.50 -28.31 -19.85
C LYS A 270 -0.52 -28.76 -18.37
N ARG A 271 -0.13 -30.00 -18.07
CA ARG A 271 -0.11 -30.53 -16.70
C ARG A 271 1.31 -30.62 -16.15
N LEU A 272 1.59 -29.87 -15.09
CA LEU A 272 2.80 -29.97 -14.31
C LEU A 272 2.62 -31.02 -13.20
N LEU A 273 3.48 -32.06 -13.22
CA LEU A 273 3.64 -32.98 -12.11
C LEU A 273 4.52 -32.30 -11.05
N LEU A 274 3.94 -32.03 -9.88
CA LEU A 274 4.59 -31.30 -8.80
C LEU A 274 4.73 -32.21 -7.57
N ALA A 275 5.97 -32.44 -7.13
CA ALA A 275 6.22 -33.06 -5.83
C ALA A 275 6.08 -32.03 -4.72
N MET A 276 5.34 -32.37 -3.66
CA MET A 276 5.16 -31.52 -2.49
C MET A 276 5.41 -32.33 -1.22
N ALA A 277 6.04 -31.70 -0.22
CA ALA A 277 6.15 -32.31 1.10
C ALA A 277 4.77 -32.42 1.75
N ASP A 278 3.93 -31.38 1.67
CA ASP A 278 2.54 -31.38 2.13
C ASP A 278 1.57 -31.24 0.94
N PRO A 279 1.07 -32.37 0.40
CA PRO A 279 0.17 -32.36 -0.75
C PRO A 279 -1.28 -31.96 -0.39
N LEU A 280 -1.57 -31.64 0.88
CA LEU A 280 -2.86 -31.12 1.33
C LEU A 280 -2.85 -29.60 1.57
N ASP A 281 -1.78 -28.92 1.19
CA ASP A 281 -1.72 -27.47 1.14
C ASP A 281 -2.45 -26.96 -0.11
N GLU A 282 -3.79 -26.95 -0.04
CA GLU A 282 -4.66 -26.48 -1.14
C GLU A 282 -4.30 -25.04 -1.57
N GLY A 283 -3.85 -24.19 -0.63
CA GLY A 283 -3.43 -22.82 -0.91
C GLY A 283 -2.17 -22.77 -1.77
N LEU A 284 -1.13 -23.52 -1.39
CA LEU A 284 0.11 -23.63 -2.16
C LEU A 284 -0.11 -24.31 -3.52
N ILE A 285 -1.00 -25.30 -3.59
CA ILE A 285 -1.37 -25.95 -4.86
C ILE A 285 -2.02 -24.93 -5.80
N ASP A 286 -3.02 -24.18 -5.34
CA ASP A 286 -3.67 -23.14 -6.14
C ASP A 286 -2.67 -22.03 -6.53
N GLU A 287 -1.78 -21.67 -5.62
CA GLU A 287 -0.71 -20.69 -5.83
C GLU A 287 0.26 -21.12 -6.93
N VAL A 288 0.75 -22.37 -6.91
CA VAL A 288 1.66 -22.89 -7.94
C VAL A 288 0.93 -23.10 -9.26
N ARG A 289 -0.31 -23.62 -9.24
CA ARG A 289 -1.16 -23.82 -10.44
C ARG A 289 -1.32 -22.50 -11.17
N PHE A 290 -1.65 -21.47 -10.42
CA PHE A 290 -1.91 -20.15 -10.93
C PHE A 290 -0.63 -19.44 -11.40
N THR A 291 0.46 -19.58 -10.65
CA THR A 291 1.80 -19.07 -11.00
C THR A 291 2.32 -19.66 -12.30
N ALA A 292 2.30 -20.98 -12.40
CA ALA A 292 2.82 -21.70 -13.54
C ALA A 292 1.92 -21.53 -14.77
N GLY A 293 0.65 -21.15 -14.57
CA GLY A 293 -0.33 -21.10 -15.66
C GLY A 293 -0.63 -22.48 -16.25
N LEU A 294 -0.41 -23.53 -15.45
CA LEU A 294 -0.49 -24.94 -15.81
C LEU A 294 -1.42 -25.65 -14.83
N ASP A 295 -2.12 -26.67 -15.32
CA ASP A 295 -2.83 -27.61 -14.45
C ASP A 295 -1.80 -28.37 -13.60
N LEU A 296 -2.15 -28.72 -12.37
CA LEU A 296 -1.24 -29.46 -11.47
C LEU A 296 -1.73 -30.88 -11.24
N THR A 297 -0.80 -31.82 -11.31
CA THR A 297 -0.93 -33.14 -10.69
C THR A 297 0.04 -33.19 -9.52
N VAL A 298 -0.49 -33.27 -8.31
CA VAL A 298 0.30 -33.19 -7.08
C VAL A 298 0.62 -34.60 -6.62
N VAL A 299 1.89 -34.84 -6.33
CA VAL A 299 2.39 -36.08 -5.75
C VAL A 299 3.13 -35.80 -4.46
N MET A 300 3.07 -36.74 -3.53
CA MET A 300 3.79 -36.68 -2.27
C MET A 300 5.20 -37.22 -2.45
N ALA A 301 6.18 -36.56 -1.83
CA ALA A 301 7.53 -37.09 -1.73
C ALA A 301 8.13 -36.78 -0.36
N ASP A 302 9.18 -37.53 -0.03
CA ASP A 302 9.92 -37.35 1.21
C ASP A 302 10.58 -35.97 1.30
N ALA A 303 10.48 -35.31 2.44
CA ALA A 303 10.99 -33.95 2.62
C ALA A 303 12.52 -33.89 2.44
N GLU A 304 13.27 -34.88 2.95
CA GLU A 304 14.71 -34.95 2.72
C GLU A 304 15.05 -35.32 1.27
N ALA A 305 14.25 -36.15 0.62
CA ALA A 305 14.41 -36.47 -0.79
C ALA A 305 14.14 -35.25 -1.68
N ILE A 306 13.11 -34.45 -1.38
CA ILE A 306 12.83 -33.18 -2.07
C ILE A 306 14.03 -32.27 -1.93
N LYS A 307 14.54 -32.09 -0.71
CA LYS A 307 15.71 -31.23 -0.46
C LYS A 307 16.95 -31.69 -1.25
N ARG A 308 17.32 -32.98 -1.16
CA ARG A 308 18.44 -33.56 -1.92
C ARG A 308 18.28 -33.40 -3.42
N LYS A 309 17.04 -33.56 -3.91
CA LYS A 309 16.77 -33.44 -5.35
C LYS A 309 16.79 -31.99 -5.82
N ILE A 310 16.33 -31.04 -5.01
CA ILE A 310 16.50 -29.60 -5.25
C ILE A 310 18.00 -29.27 -5.36
N GLU A 311 18.81 -29.71 -4.40
CA GLU A 311 20.28 -29.51 -4.46
C GLU A 311 20.90 -30.11 -5.73
N ALA A 312 20.47 -31.32 -6.13
CA ALA A 312 20.98 -31.95 -7.36
C ALA A 312 20.51 -31.28 -8.67
N VAL A 313 19.31 -30.67 -8.68
CA VAL A 313 18.73 -30.02 -9.86
C VAL A 313 19.23 -28.59 -10.04
N TYR A 314 19.35 -27.85 -8.93
CA TYR A 314 19.72 -26.44 -8.93
C TYR A 314 21.18 -26.17 -8.56
N GLY A 315 21.90 -27.16 -8.00
CA GLY A 315 23.26 -27.03 -7.49
C GLY A 315 24.31 -27.80 -8.28
N GLY A 316 24.16 -27.93 -9.60
CA GLY A 316 25.04 -28.76 -10.45
C GLY A 316 26.54 -28.59 -10.20
N ASP A 317 27.21 -29.73 -10.00
CA ASP A 317 28.67 -29.91 -9.86
C ASP A 317 29.50 -29.18 -10.92
N GLY A 318 30.42 -28.36 -10.45
CA GLY A 318 31.63 -27.93 -11.14
C GLY A 318 32.59 -27.40 -10.08
N ALA A 319 33.78 -27.99 -9.98
CA ALA A 319 34.82 -27.60 -9.03
C ALA A 319 34.95 -26.08 -8.96
N VAL A 320 34.99 -25.55 -7.74
CA VAL A 320 35.27 -24.14 -7.45
C VAL A 320 36.49 -23.70 -8.28
N ASP A 321 36.23 -23.06 -9.41
CA ASP A 321 37.28 -22.46 -10.21
C ASP A 321 37.77 -21.28 -9.36
N PHE A 322 39.03 -21.31 -8.95
CA PHE A 322 39.61 -20.27 -8.10
C PHE A 322 39.50 -18.87 -8.74
N LYS A 323 39.20 -18.79 -10.05
CA LYS A 323 38.83 -17.55 -10.75
C LYS A 323 37.44 -17.01 -10.42
N GLU A 324 36.45 -17.87 -10.14
CA GLU A 324 35.11 -17.41 -9.74
C GLU A 324 35.11 -16.89 -8.30
N LEU A 325 36.02 -17.39 -7.45
CA LEU A 325 36.21 -16.85 -6.10
C LEU A 325 36.71 -15.41 -6.13
N GLU A 326 37.47 -14.97 -7.13
CA GLU A 326 37.89 -13.57 -7.24
C GLU A 326 36.71 -12.64 -7.54
N THR A 327 35.74 -13.10 -8.35
CA THR A 327 34.45 -12.42 -8.59
C THR A 327 33.45 -12.53 -7.43
N LEU A 328 33.50 -13.60 -6.63
CA LEU A 328 32.65 -13.80 -5.45
C LEU A 328 33.20 -13.11 -4.18
N VAL A 329 34.51 -12.85 -4.13
CA VAL A 329 35.18 -12.09 -3.06
C VAL A 329 35.11 -10.58 -3.32
N SER A 330 34.95 -10.15 -4.59
CA SER A 330 34.50 -8.80 -4.93
C SER A 330 32.99 -8.67 -4.77
N GLY A 331 32.55 -8.59 -3.51
CA GLY A 331 31.17 -8.27 -3.15
C GLY A 331 30.40 -9.48 -2.63
N VAL A 332 30.57 -9.76 -1.35
CA VAL A 332 29.46 -10.34 -0.56
C VAL A 332 28.33 -9.32 -0.66
N ASP A 333 27.43 -9.45 -1.65
CA ASP A 333 26.25 -8.59 -1.77
C ASP A 333 25.42 -8.84 -0.50
N PRO A 334 25.21 -7.84 0.38
CA PRO A 334 24.48 -8.01 1.63
C PRO A 334 22.96 -8.20 1.43
N TYR A 335 22.51 -8.50 0.21
CA TYR A 335 21.12 -8.72 -0.19
C TYR A 335 21.00 -9.99 -1.04
N GLU A 336 20.83 -11.14 -0.39
CA GLU A 336 20.39 -12.38 -1.04
C GLU A 336 19.02 -12.14 -1.72
N GLY A 337 18.99 -12.15 -3.06
CA GLY A 337 17.77 -12.01 -3.86
C GLY A 337 17.84 -12.87 -5.12
N ILE A 338 16.69 -13.20 -5.72
CA ILE A 338 16.62 -14.02 -6.93
C ILE A 338 17.27 -13.26 -8.11
N GLU A 339 18.32 -13.83 -8.68
CA GLU A 339 18.88 -13.40 -9.96
C GLU A 339 18.06 -13.98 -11.11
N VAL A 340 17.53 -13.10 -11.96
CA VAL A 340 16.81 -13.49 -13.18
C VAL A 340 17.69 -13.14 -14.38
N VAL A 341 18.13 -14.16 -15.11
CA VAL A 341 18.78 -13.98 -16.41
C VAL A 341 17.69 -13.89 -17.47
N ILE A 342 17.76 -12.85 -18.30
CA ILE A 342 16.86 -12.71 -19.45
C ILE A 342 17.72 -12.66 -20.71
N GLU A 343 17.54 -13.61 -21.62
CA GLU A 343 18.27 -13.72 -22.88
C GLU A 343 17.59 -12.90 -24.01
N ASP A 344 18.37 -12.46 -25.01
CA ASP A 344 17.89 -11.60 -26.11
C ASP A 344 17.03 -12.35 -27.15
N ASP A 345 16.91 -13.68 -27.10
CA ASP A 345 16.10 -14.44 -28.05
C ASP A 345 14.57 -14.31 -27.80
N ASP A 346 14.16 -13.75 -26.65
CA ASP A 346 12.77 -13.39 -26.33
C ASP A 346 12.26 -12.13 -27.07
N ILE A 347 13.03 -11.61 -28.05
CA ILE A 347 12.68 -10.39 -28.80
C ILE A 347 11.83 -10.74 -30.02
N THR A 348 10.60 -11.16 -29.78
CA THR A 348 9.51 -11.04 -30.75
C THR A 348 8.52 -9.96 -30.30
N GLY A 349 7.74 -9.38 -31.22
CA GLY A 349 6.75 -8.36 -30.84
C GLY A 349 5.79 -8.88 -29.78
N LEU A 350 5.20 -8.01 -28.95
CA LEU A 350 4.25 -8.43 -27.90
C LEU A 350 3.13 -9.36 -28.44
N GLU A 351 2.74 -9.19 -29.70
CA GLU A 351 1.76 -10.03 -30.40
C GLU A 351 2.28 -11.45 -30.74
N ASP A 352 3.58 -11.61 -30.96
CA ASP A 352 4.25 -12.87 -31.27
C ASP A 352 4.68 -13.61 -29.99
N LEU A 353 5.09 -12.88 -28.94
CA LEU A 353 5.30 -13.38 -27.58
C LEU A 353 4.04 -13.95 -26.92
N LEU A 354 2.84 -13.65 -27.45
CA LEU A 354 1.58 -14.28 -27.03
C LEU A 354 1.26 -15.55 -27.86
N ARG A 355 1.97 -15.80 -28.96
CA ARG A 355 1.73 -16.90 -29.90
C ARG A 355 2.65 -18.10 -29.70
N GLU A 356 3.86 -17.89 -29.19
CA GLU A 356 4.79 -19.00 -28.88
C GLU A 356 4.24 -19.91 -27.76
N THR A 357 4.55 -21.20 -27.81
CA THR A 357 3.88 -22.25 -27.00
C THR A 357 4.73 -22.88 -25.90
N GLU A 358 6.02 -22.55 -25.79
CA GLU A 358 6.94 -23.28 -24.89
C GLU A 358 6.94 -22.76 -23.44
N ALA A 359 6.86 -21.44 -23.22
CA ALA A 359 6.83 -20.84 -21.88
C ALA A 359 5.43 -20.32 -21.46
N PRO A 360 5.08 -20.39 -20.14
CA PRO A 360 3.84 -19.81 -19.63
C PRO A 360 3.68 -18.31 -19.98
N PRO A 361 2.48 -17.86 -20.37
CA PRO A 361 2.25 -16.46 -20.80
C PRO A 361 2.63 -15.40 -19.76
N ALA A 362 2.54 -15.72 -18.46
CA ALA A 362 2.86 -14.78 -17.39
C ALA A 362 4.38 -14.50 -17.27
N ILE A 363 5.22 -15.51 -17.54
CA ILE A 363 6.68 -15.39 -17.48
C ILE A 363 7.16 -14.46 -18.61
N ARG A 364 6.77 -14.77 -19.85
CA ARG A 364 7.09 -13.96 -21.03
C ARG A 364 6.62 -12.52 -20.89
N LEU A 365 5.39 -12.33 -20.40
CA LEU A 365 4.84 -10.99 -20.21
C LEU A 365 5.63 -10.19 -19.16
N ALA A 366 6.03 -10.80 -18.04
CA ALA A 366 6.85 -10.13 -17.03
C ALA A 366 8.23 -9.75 -17.58
N ASN A 367 8.91 -10.67 -18.26
CA ASN A 367 10.23 -10.45 -18.87
C ASN A 367 10.17 -9.34 -19.92
N ALA A 368 9.21 -9.41 -20.85
CA ALA A 368 9.03 -8.41 -21.90
C ALA A 368 8.75 -7.01 -21.35
N ILE A 369 7.92 -6.90 -20.30
CA ILE A 369 7.64 -5.61 -19.64
C ILE A 369 8.92 -4.99 -19.07
N ILE A 370 9.77 -5.82 -18.44
CA ILE A 370 11.03 -5.38 -17.80
C ILE A 370 12.07 -5.01 -18.87
N LEU A 371 12.31 -5.89 -19.85
CA LEU A 371 13.26 -5.64 -20.94
C LEU A 371 12.93 -4.37 -21.72
N GLU A 372 11.67 -4.19 -22.10
CA GLU A 372 11.23 -3.00 -22.83
C GLU A 372 11.45 -1.72 -22.02
N ALA A 373 11.23 -1.78 -20.70
CA ALA A 373 11.50 -0.65 -19.82
C ALA A 373 12.99 -0.30 -19.74
N ILE A 374 13.87 -1.31 -19.63
CA ILE A 374 15.33 -1.15 -19.62
C ILE A 374 15.80 -0.57 -20.95
N ARG A 375 15.32 -1.11 -22.08
CA ARG A 375 15.64 -0.66 -23.45
C ARG A 375 15.26 0.80 -23.68
N LEU A 376 14.09 1.21 -23.19
CA LEU A 376 13.61 2.58 -23.29
C LEU A 376 14.24 3.53 -22.26
N GLY A 377 15.10 3.05 -21.36
CA GLY A 377 15.71 3.85 -20.30
C GLY A 377 14.69 4.40 -19.30
N ALA A 378 13.64 3.62 -18.99
CA ALA A 378 12.63 4.00 -18.02
C ALA A 378 13.18 3.98 -16.59
N SER A 379 12.68 4.89 -15.75
CA SER A 379 13.01 4.98 -14.31
C SER A 379 12.04 4.19 -13.44
N ASP A 380 10.77 4.12 -13.81
CA ASP A 380 9.75 3.33 -13.12
C ASP A 380 8.87 2.59 -14.14
N ILE A 381 8.44 1.39 -13.79
CA ILE A 381 7.42 0.59 -14.45
C ILE A 381 6.17 0.62 -13.59
N HIS A 382 5.03 0.97 -14.17
CA HIS A 382 3.74 1.00 -13.50
C HIS A 382 2.79 0.02 -14.16
N ILE A 383 2.40 -1.04 -13.46
CA ILE A 383 1.38 -2.00 -13.91
C ILE A 383 0.11 -1.69 -13.12
N GLN A 384 -0.86 -1.10 -13.79
CA GLN A 384 -2.08 -0.61 -13.15
C GLN A 384 -3.31 -1.34 -13.67
N PRO A 385 -4.01 -2.11 -12.83
CA PRO A 385 -5.28 -2.69 -13.22
C PRO A 385 -6.35 -1.60 -13.31
N ARG A 386 -7.17 -1.68 -14.35
CA ARG A 386 -8.43 -0.95 -14.53
C ARG A 386 -9.56 -1.97 -14.61
N THR A 387 -10.80 -1.49 -14.67
CA THR A 387 -12.01 -2.32 -14.68
C THR A 387 -12.04 -3.39 -15.77
N LYS A 388 -11.46 -3.12 -16.96
CA LYS A 388 -11.55 -4.03 -18.13
C LYS A 388 -10.19 -4.42 -18.72
N SER A 389 -9.11 -3.80 -18.27
CA SER A 389 -7.76 -4.00 -18.80
C SER A 389 -6.72 -3.67 -17.75
N VAL A 390 -5.48 -4.08 -17.98
CA VAL A 390 -4.32 -3.63 -17.22
C VAL A 390 -3.50 -2.74 -18.15
N ILE A 391 -3.10 -1.58 -17.65
CA ILE A 391 -2.22 -0.66 -18.40
C ILE A 391 -0.83 -0.71 -17.78
N VAL A 392 0.16 -1.01 -18.61
CA VAL A 392 1.58 -0.83 -18.27
C VAL A 392 2.03 0.52 -18.78
N ARG A 393 2.60 1.32 -17.88
CA ARG A 393 3.12 2.65 -18.16
C ARG A 393 4.57 2.71 -17.72
N TYR A 394 5.40 3.36 -18.52
CA TYR A 394 6.80 3.61 -18.17
C TYR A 394 7.00 5.07 -17.82
N ARG A 395 7.80 5.34 -16.79
CA ARG A 395 8.29 6.69 -16.53
C ARG A 395 9.58 6.91 -17.29
N ILE A 396 9.49 7.54 -18.46
CA ILE A 396 10.64 7.85 -19.32
C ILE A 396 10.91 9.35 -19.19
N ASP A 397 12.15 9.70 -18.82
CA ASP A 397 12.56 11.08 -18.58
C ASP A 397 11.61 11.88 -17.66
N GLY A 398 11.09 11.21 -16.62
CA GLY A 398 10.20 11.79 -15.61
C GLY A 398 8.70 11.79 -15.95
N VAL A 399 8.34 11.48 -17.21
CA VAL A 399 6.95 11.50 -17.69
C VAL A 399 6.39 10.09 -17.83
N LEU A 400 5.15 9.88 -17.38
CA LEU A 400 4.45 8.61 -17.56
C LEU A 400 3.91 8.49 -18.99
N VAL A 401 4.23 7.37 -19.64
CA VAL A 401 3.77 7.07 -20.99
C VAL A 401 3.09 5.69 -20.98
N ASP A 402 1.86 5.63 -21.48
CA ASP A 402 1.11 4.38 -21.64
C ASP A 402 1.71 3.59 -22.82
N LYS A 403 2.04 2.32 -22.58
CA LYS A 403 2.82 1.51 -23.53
C LYS A 403 2.18 0.17 -23.85
N ILE A 404 1.77 -0.58 -22.85
CA ILE A 404 1.23 -1.93 -23.05
C ILE A 404 -0.16 -2.03 -22.45
N HIS A 405 -1.08 -2.65 -23.20
CA HIS A 405 -2.43 -2.97 -22.74
C HIS A 405 -2.57 -4.49 -22.64
N ILE A 406 -2.90 -4.97 -21.45
CA ILE A 406 -2.99 -6.40 -21.15
C ILE A 406 -4.45 -6.72 -20.82
N PRO A 407 -5.01 -7.82 -21.33
CA PRO A 407 -6.31 -8.31 -20.90
C PRO A 407 -6.39 -8.53 -19.39
N HIS A 408 -7.50 -8.13 -18.76
CA HIS A 408 -7.62 -8.17 -17.29
C HIS A 408 -7.46 -9.58 -16.68
N HIS A 409 -7.81 -10.63 -17.42
CA HIS A 409 -7.67 -12.02 -16.95
C HIS A 409 -6.21 -12.45 -16.73
N LEU A 410 -5.23 -11.77 -17.34
CA LEU A 410 -3.79 -12.02 -17.13
C LEU A 410 -3.20 -11.19 -15.97
N HIS A 411 -3.98 -10.28 -15.36
CA HIS A 411 -3.48 -9.38 -14.31
C HIS A 411 -2.88 -10.14 -13.14
N HIS A 412 -3.67 -11.08 -12.62
CA HIS A 412 -3.31 -11.79 -11.40
C HIS A 412 -2.08 -12.68 -11.63
N SER A 413 -1.92 -13.30 -12.81
CA SER A 413 -0.79 -14.18 -13.16
C SER A 413 0.49 -13.40 -13.31
N LEU A 414 0.41 -12.22 -13.95
CA LEU A 414 1.51 -11.26 -13.98
C LEU A 414 1.95 -10.83 -12.58
N VAL A 415 1.01 -10.42 -11.71
CA VAL A 415 1.34 -10.00 -10.33
C VAL A 415 1.99 -11.15 -9.55
N SER A 416 1.51 -12.38 -9.71
CA SER A 416 2.04 -13.55 -8.98
C SER A 416 3.45 -13.88 -9.42
N ARG A 417 3.72 -13.84 -10.74
CA ARG A 417 5.07 -14.00 -11.28
C ARG A 417 6.02 -12.94 -10.72
N LEU A 418 5.60 -11.67 -10.70
CA LEU A 418 6.42 -10.60 -10.15
C LEU A 418 6.66 -10.75 -8.65
N LYS A 419 5.68 -11.22 -7.88
CA LYS A 419 5.85 -11.53 -6.45
C LYS A 419 6.86 -12.65 -6.22
N ILE A 420 6.84 -13.69 -7.07
CA ILE A 420 7.83 -14.78 -7.00
C ILE A 420 9.23 -14.28 -7.26
N MET A 421 9.42 -13.52 -8.34
CA MET A 421 10.72 -12.95 -8.71
C MET A 421 11.30 -12.04 -7.60
N SER A 422 10.44 -11.56 -6.69
CA SER A 422 10.81 -10.66 -5.59
C SER A 422 10.66 -11.24 -4.20
N GLU A 423 10.45 -12.55 -4.11
CA GLU A 423 10.28 -13.30 -2.86
C GLU A 423 9.13 -12.83 -1.96
N LEU A 424 8.11 -12.22 -2.55
CA LEU A 424 6.91 -11.73 -1.87
C LEU A 424 5.90 -12.86 -1.63
N ASP A 425 5.03 -12.67 -0.63
CA ASP A 425 3.97 -13.62 -0.28
C ASP A 425 2.84 -13.52 -1.32
N ILE A 426 2.69 -14.53 -2.17
CA ILE A 426 1.70 -14.54 -3.26
C ILE A 426 0.28 -14.67 -2.71
N SER A 427 0.12 -15.33 -1.56
CA SER A 427 -1.16 -15.55 -0.90
C SER A 427 -1.73 -14.27 -0.28
N GLU A 428 -0.87 -13.34 0.14
CA GLU A 428 -1.31 -12.06 0.70
C GLU A 428 -1.50 -11.00 -0.41
N ARG A 429 -2.75 -10.57 -0.62
CA ARG A 429 -3.13 -9.57 -1.64
C ARG A 429 -3.84 -8.35 -1.09
N ARG A 430 -4.03 -8.31 0.23
CA ARG A 430 -4.81 -7.28 0.95
C ARG A 430 -3.91 -6.27 1.65
N ARG A 431 -2.60 -6.52 1.68
CA ARG A 431 -1.59 -5.63 2.28
C ARG A 431 -0.56 -5.23 1.23
N PRO A 432 -0.02 -4.00 1.33
CA PRO A 432 1.15 -3.63 0.54
C PRO A 432 2.33 -4.55 0.84
N GLN A 433 3.15 -4.81 -0.17
CA GLN A 433 4.38 -5.58 -0.04
C GLN A 433 5.49 -4.94 -0.89
N ASP A 434 6.71 -5.01 -0.40
CA ASP A 434 7.88 -4.41 -1.04
C ASP A 434 8.99 -5.47 -1.13
N GLY A 435 9.62 -5.55 -2.29
CA GLY A 435 10.64 -6.55 -2.59
C GLY A 435 11.69 -6.01 -3.55
N ARG A 436 12.63 -6.87 -3.93
CA ARG A 436 13.69 -6.57 -4.89
C ARG A 436 13.83 -7.68 -5.89
N ILE A 437 14.24 -7.36 -7.11
CA ILE A 437 14.54 -8.31 -8.19
C ILE A 437 15.87 -7.89 -8.79
N THR A 438 16.82 -8.81 -8.87
CA THR A 438 18.07 -8.57 -9.61
C THR A 438 17.91 -9.13 -11.01
N VAL A 439 18.03 -8.29 -12.02
CA VAL A 439 17.84 -8.67 -13.43
C VAL A 439 19.18 -8.53 -14.16
N LYS A 440 19.65 -9.64 -14.73
CA LYS A 440 20.84 -9.68 -15.57
C LYS A 440 20.41 -9.70 -17.04
N THR A 441 20.73 -8.63 -17.75
CA THR A 441 20.57 -8.55 -19.21
C THR A 441 21.94 -8.64 -19.88
N PRO A 442 22.06 -9.01 -21.17
CA PRO A 442 23.34 -9.03 -21.88
C PRO A 442 24.05 -7.67 -21.88
N MET A 443 23.28 -6.58 -21.79
CA MET A 443 23.83 -5.22 -21.78
C MET A 443 24.34 -4.78 -20.41
N ARG A 444 23.64 -5.12 -19.34
CA ARG A 444 23.94 -4.68 -17.96
C ARG A 444 23.12 -5.44 -16.91
N MET A 445 23.60 -5.40 -15.66
CA MET A 445 22.85 -5.82 -14.48
C MET A 445 22.07 -4.63 -13.91
N VAL A 446 20.79 -4.85 -13.58
CA VAL A 446 19.91 -3.83 -12.97
C VAL A 446 19.15 -4.40 -11.79
N ASP A 447 18.92 -3.58 -10.78
CA ASP A 447 18.06 -3.91 -9.65
C ASP A 447 16.71 -3.25 -9.81
N LEU A 448 15.66 -4.02 -9.59
CA LEU A 448 14.31 -3.52 -9.55
C LEU A 448 13.82 -3.52 -8.12
N ARG A 449 13.28 -2.39 -7.66
CA ARG A 449 12.51 -2.35 -6.42
C ARG A 449 11.05 -2.40 -6.73
N ILE A 450 10.41 -3.46 -6.29
CA ILE A 450 9.00 -3.70 -6.54
C ILE A 450 8.19 -3.35 -5.31
N SER A 451 7.05 -2.71 -5.54
CA SER A 451 6.03 -2.45 -4.54
C SER A 451 4.67 -2.87 -5.11
N THR A 452 3.94 -3.70 -4.38
CA THR A 452 2.58 -4.11 -4.71
C THR A 452 1.61 -3.41 -3.77
N LEU A 453 0.56 -2.79 -4.31
CA LEU A 453 -0.45 -2.06 -3.56
C LEU A 453 -1.86 -2.58 -3.92
N PRO A 454 -2.65 -3.08 -2.95
CA PRO A 454 -4.04 -3.49 -3.20
C PRO A 454 -4.89 -2.31 -3.69
N THR A 455 -5.65 -2.50 -4.76
CA THR A 455 -6.63 -1.52 -5.27
C THR A 455 -7.97 -2.20 -5.58
N ILE A 456 -9.00 -1.42 -5.89
CA ILE A 456 -10.35 -1.92 -6.19
C ILE A 456 -10.40 -2.92 -7.37
N ASN A 457 -9.45 -2.84 -8.32
CA ASN A 457 -9.41 -3.70 -9.50
C ASN A 457 -8.27 -4.73 -9.45
N GLY A 458 -7.71 -4.99 -8.25
CA GLY A 458 -6.56 -5.86 -8.05
C GLY A 458 -5.31 -5.09 -7.66
N GLU A 459 -4.17 -5.76 -7.58
CA GLU A 459 -2.94 -5.16 -7.09
C GLU A 459 -2.29 -4.27 -8.15
N LYS A 460 -2.02 -3.01 -7.81
CA LYS A 460 -1.15 -2.13 -8.59
C LYS A 460 0.29 -2.48 -8.27
N VAL A 461 1.12 -2.67 -9.29
CA VAL A 461 2.55 -2.93 -9.12
C VAL A 461 3.35 -1.74 -9.63
N VAL A 462 4.34 -1.31 -8.87
CA VAL A 462 5.33 -0.31 -9.29
C VAL A 462 6.71 -0.92 -9.12
N MET A 463 7.53 -0.89 -10.16
CA MET A 463 8.93 -1.29 -10.11
C MET A 463 9.82 -0.10 -10.43
N ARG A 464 10.73 0.28 -9.53
CA ARG A 464 11.76 1.28 -9.80
C ARG A 464 13.02 0.60 -10.31
N ILE A 465 13.53 1.05 -11.45
CA ILE A 465 14.76 0.52 -12.06
C ILE A 465 15.94 1.30 -11.49
N LEU A 466 16.88 0.57 -10.87
CA LEU A 466 18.14 1.07 -10.35
C LEU A 466 19.28 0.42 -11.12
N ASP A 467 20.08 1.25 -11.77
CA ASP A 467 21.25 0.80 -12.52
C ASP A 467 22.49 1.00 -11.65
N ARG A 468 22.94 -0.06 -10.96
CA ARG A 468 24.09 0.02 -10.05
C ARG A 468 25.38 0.38 -10.76
N ASN A 469 25.48 0.06 -12.05
CA ASN A 469 26.67 0.29 -12.87
C ASN A 469 26.58 1.58 -13.71
N ALA A 470 25.53 2.39 -13.52
CA ALA A 470 25.44 3.68 -14.17
C ALA A 470 26.61 4.57 -13.72
N ALA A 471 27.49 4.91 -14.66
CA ALA A 471 28.58 5.84 -14.40
C ALA A 471 28.01 7.16 -13.86
N VAL A 472 28.51 7.57 -12.70
CA VAL A 472 28.25 8.91 -12.16
C VAL A 472 28.73 9.94 -13.18
N GLN A 473 27.90 10.95 -13.42
CA GLN A 473 28.22 11.99 -14.41
C GLN A 473 29.40 12.84 -13.93
N SER A 474 30.23 13.31 -14.86
CA SER A 474 31.20 14.34 -14.52
C SER A 474 30.49 15.65 -14.17
N LEU A 475 31.17 16.53 -13.45
CA LEU A 475 30.64 17.82 -13.02
C LEU A 475 30.26 18.69 -14.24
N GLU A 476 31.00 18.58 -15.35
CA GLU A 476 30.69 19.20 -16.64
C GLU A 476 29.48 18.55 -17.33
N GLY A 477 29.33 17.24 -17.18
CA GLY A 477 28.22 16.46 -17.74
C GLY A 477 26.85 16.77 -17.12
N LEU A 478 26.82 17.31 -15.90
CA LEU A 478 25.59 17.71 -15.20
C LEU A 478 24.88 18.90 -15.85
N GLY A 479 25.60 19.72 -16.62
CA GLY A 479 25.04 20.90 -17.28
C GLY A 479 24.91 22.12 -16.36
N PHE A 480 25.84 22.30 -15.42
CA PHE A 480 25.95 23.56 -14.69
C PHE A 480 26.26 24.74 -15.63
N PRO A 481 25.80 25.97 -15.30
CA PRO A 481 26.23 27.15 -16.02
C PRO A 481 27.76 27.32 -15.92
N ALA A 482 28.42 27.63 -17.03
CA ALA A 482 29.88 27.81 -17.05
C ALA A 482 30.37 28.86 -16.02
N ALA A 483 29.57 29.92 -15.79
CA ALA A 483 29.87 30.97 -14.83
C ALA A 483 29.83 30.50 -13.36
N ASP A 484 29.16 29.38 -13.06
CA ASP A 484 29.00 28.87 -11.71
C ASP A 484 29.89 27.64 -11.42
N LEU A 485 30.50 27.03 -12.44
CA LEU A 485 31.42 25.90 -12.27
C LEU A 485 32.59 26.24 -11.32
N THR A 486 33.22 27.41 -11.51
CA THR A 486 34.31 27.85 -10.61
C THR A 486 33.82 27.98 -9.16
N ARG A 487 32.64 28.55 -8.95
CA ARG A 487 32.06 28.71 -7.60
C ARG A 487 31.77 27.37 -6.93
N ILE A 488 31.31 26.39 -7.70
CA ILE A 488 31.06 25.03 -7.19
C ILE A 488 32.39 24.36 -6.84
N ALA A 489 33.39 24.43 -7.73
CA ALA A 489 34.72 23.87 -7.47
C ALA A 489 35.34 24.48 -6.20
N ASP A 490 35.29 25.82 -6.06
CA ASP A 490 35.79 26.52 -4.87
C ASP A 490 35.06 26.09 -3.58
N MET A 491 33.75 25.83 -3.66
CA MET A 491 32.95 25.37 -2.54
C MET A 491 33.29 23.93 -2.13
N VAL A 492 33.52 23.04 -3.10
CA VAL A 492 33.91 21.64 -2.89
C VAL A 492 35.37 21.51 -2.42
N ALA A 493 36.24 22.45 -2.78
CA ALA A 493 37.63 22.44 -2.32
C ALA A 493 37.80 22.82 -0.83
N LYS A 494 36.76 23.34 -0.17
CA LYS A 494 36.83 23.72 1.25
C LYS A 494 36.99 22.49 2.15
N PRO A 495 37.85 22.57 3.19
CA PRO A 495 38.14 21.41 4.05
C PRO A 495 36.95 21.02 4.94
N GLN A 496 36.09 21.97 5.29
CA GLN A 496 34.93 21.75 6.14
C GLN A 496 33.75 22.61 5.70
N GLY A 497 32.56 22.26 6.19
CA GLY A 497 31.33 23.00 5.93
C GLY A 497 30.27 22.11 5.27
N ILE A 498 29.04 22.63 5.14
CA ILE A 498 27.91 21.90 4.58
C ILE A 498 27.46 22.46 3.23
N ILE A 499 27.26 21.57 2.27
CA ILE A 499 26.74 21.87 0.93
C ILE A 499 25.40 21.16 0.77
N LEU A 500 24.37 21.91 0.40
CA LEU A 500 23.00 21.41 0.32
C LEU A 500 22.50 21.39 -1.13
N ALA A 501 22.23 20.20 -1.67
CA ALA A 501 21.49 20.06 -2.91
C ALA A 501 19.99 20.04 -2.62
N THR A 502 19.19 20.89 -3.29
CA THR A 502 17.78 21.04 -2.96
C THR A 502 16.85 20.99 -4.16
N GLY A 503 15.63 20.51 -3.94
CA GLY A 503 14.63 20.34 -4.97
C GLY A 503 13.65 19.21 -4.68
N PRO A 504 12.55 19.11 -5.43
CA PRO A 504 11.56 18.06 -5.28
C PRO A 504 12.14 16.69 -5.63
N THR A 505 11.37 15.63 -5.39
CA THR A 505 11.73 14.27 -5.79
C THR A 505 11.98 14.19 -7.30
N GLY A 506 13.03 13.47 -7.71
CA GLY A 506 13.38 13.32 -9.12
C GLY A 506 14.04 14.55 -9.76
N SER A 507 14.49 15.53 -8.97
CA SER A 507 15.25 16.70 -9.45
C SER A 507 16.76 16.43 -9.67
N GLY A 508 17.23 15.20 -9.41
CA GLY A 508 18.63 14.79 -9.63
C GLY A 508 19.59 15.08 -8.48
N LYS A 509 19.10 15.38 -7.27
CA LYS A 509 19.94 15.79 -6.11
C LYS A 509 21.04 14.77 -5.81
N THR A 510 20.67 13.50 -5.70
CA THR A 510 21.62 12.41 -5.44
C THR A 510 22.68 12.31 -6.53
N THR A 511 22.29 12.38 -7.81
CA THR A 511 23.24 12.39 -8.93
C THR A 511 24.21 13.57 -8.83
N THR A 512 23.73 14.76 -8.49
CA THR A 512 24.60 15.93 -8.25
C THR A 512 25.58 15.66 -7.11
N LEU A 513 25.11 15.22 -5.94
CA LEU A 513 25.98 15.00 -4.77
C LEU A 513 27.04 13.93 -5.03
N TYR A 514 26.70 12.83 -5.70
CA TYR A 514 27.67 11.81 -6.09
C TYR A 514 28.73 12.36 -7.05
N SER A 515 28.31 13.22 -8.00
CA SER A 515 29.25 13.85 -8.94
C SER A 515 30.19 14.84 -8.22
N LEU A 516 29.68 15.59 -7.24
CA LEU A 516 30.51 16.48 -6.41
C LEU A 516 31.52 15.69 -5.57
N LEU A 517 31.08 14.60 -4.95
CA LEU A 517 31.93 13.74 -4.13
C LEU A 517 33.05 13.10 -4.96
N GLN A 518 32.76 12.69 -6.19
CA GLN A 518 33.77 12.10 -7.10
C GLN A 518 34.70 13.10 -7.78
N HIS A 519 34.34 14.39 -7.87
CA HIS A 519 35.12 15.37 -8.65
C HIS A 519 36.54 15.58 -8.13
N ASP A 520 36.73 15.53 -6.80
CA ASP A 520 38.01 15.66 -6.11
C ASP A 520 38.25 14.49 -5.15
N ALA A 521 37.76 13.32 -5.54
CA ALA A 521 37.92 12.08 -4.82
C ALA A 521 39.40 11.65 -4.80
N THR A 522 39.99 11.51 -3.61
CA THR A 522 41.37 11.04 -3.47
C THR A 522 41.45 9.90 -2.45
N PRO A 523 42.30 8.87 -2.65
CA PRO A 523 42.45 7.78 -1.67
C PRO A 523 42.94 8.21 -0.28
N GLY A 524 43.43 9.45 -0.13
CA GLY A 524 43.94 9.99 1.13
C GLY A 524 42.86 10.57 2.06
N LYS A 525 41.58 10.54 1.65
CA LYS A 525 40.45 10.97 2.47
C LYS A 525 39.53 9.80 2.76
N ASN A 526 38.92 9.81 3.95
CA ASN A 526 37.92 8.84 4.36
C ASN A 526 36.50 9.35 4.01
N TYR A 527 35.83 8.67 3.07
CA TYR A 527 34.49 9.00 2.61
C TYR A 527 33.47 8.04 3.21
N ILE A 528 32.41 8.59 3.81
CA ILE A 528 31.34 7.77 4.38
C ILE A 528 29.98 8.35 3.97
N THR A 529 29.05 7.49 3.54
CA THR A 529 27.69 7.88 3.16
C THR A 529 26.64 7.24 4.06
N ILE A 530 25.52 7.93 4.29
CA ILE A 530 24.34 7.41 5.00
C ILE A 530 23.14 7.62 4.10
N GLU A 531 22.49 6.56 3.66
CA GLU A 531 21.50 6.64 2.60
C GLU A 531 20.28 5.74 2.86
N ASP A 532 19.11 6.19 2.40
CA ASP A 532 17.83 5.47 2.46
C ASP A 532 17.10 5.57 1.12
N PRO A 533 17.47 4.79 0.11
CA PRO A 533 18.55 3.79 0.10
C PRO A 533 19.87 4.29 -0.51
N VAL A 534 20.87 3.41 -0.58
CA VAL A 534 22.01 3.56 -1.50
C VAL A 534 21.51 3.45 -2.96
N GLU A 535 21.80 4.48 -3.76
CA GLU A 535 21.37 4.60 -5.16
C GLU A 535 22.47 4.19 -6.16
N TYR A 536 23.74 4.51 -5.89
CA TYR A 536 24.89 4.13 -6.71
C TYR A 536 25.95 3.46 -5.84
N TYR A 537 26.66 2.48 -6.38
CA TYR A 537 27.81 1.91 -5.69
C TYR A 537 29.03 2.82 -5.87
N LEU A 538 29.68 3.15 -4.76
CA LEU A 538 30.88 3.96 -4.73
C LEU A 538 31.96 3.22 -3.94
N ASP A 539 32.83 2.51 -4.66
CA ASP A 539 33.89 1.67 -4.10
C ASP A 539 34.75 2.39 -3.05
N MET A 540 35.08 3.65 -3.30
CA MET A 540 35.94 4.45 -2.43
C MET A 540 35.27 5.01 -1.16
N ALA A 541 33.97 4.75 -0.94
CA ALA A 541 33.23 5.25 0.22
C ALA A 541 32.59 4.12 1.03
N GLY A 542 32.65 4.23 2.36
CA GLY A 542 31.86 3.39 3.25
C GLY A 542 30.39 3.76 3.17
N GLN A 543 29.57 3.02 2.42
CA GLN A 543 28.16 3.33 2.25
C GLN A 543 27.27 2.60 3.26
N VAL A 544 26.59 3.35 4.14
CA VAL A 544 25.70 2.82 5.17
C VAL A 544 24.24 2.94 4.74
N LEU A 545 23.54 1.80 4.63
CA LEU A 545 22.09 1.79 4.42
C LEU A 545 21.35 1.98 5.75
N VAL A 546 20.42 2.94 5.81
CA VAL A 546 19.50 3.13 6.93
C VAL A 546 18.60 1.90 7.11
N ARG A 547 18.47 1.42 8.36
CA ARG A 547 17.61 0.28 8.73
C ARG A 547 16.84 0.61 10.00
N GLU A 548 15.73 1.33 9.85
CA GLU A 548 14.91 1.80 10.99
C GLU A 548 14.44 0.66 11.91
N LYS A 549 14.11 -0.52 11.35
CA LYS A 549 13.62 -1.68 12.12
C LYS A 549 14.58 -2.19 13.19
N ILE A 550 15.89 -1.95 13.02
CA ILE A 550 16.93 -2.34 13.98
C ILE A 550 17.53 -1.11 14.70
N GLY A 551 16.92 0.07 14.56
CA GLY A 551 17.38 1.31 15.19
C GLY A 551 18.53 2.01 14.45
N LEU A 552 18.89 1.57 13.24
CA LEU A 552 19.97 2.17 12.44
C LEU A 552 19.44 3.40 11.66
N THR A 553 19.15 4.49 12.38
CA THR A 553 18.57 5.74 11.85
C THR A 553 19.62 6.78 11.44
N PHE A 554 19.24 7.79 10.65
CA PHE A 554 20.14 8.87 10.21
C PHE A 554 20.93 9.52 11.37
N PRO A 555 20.30 10.05 12.45
CA PRO A 555 21.05 10.66 13.56
C PRO A 555 21.95 9.67 14.31
N ALA A 556 21.51 8.42 14.48
CA ALA A 556 22.27 7.42 15.22
C ALA A 556 23.54 7.02 14.47
N VAL A 557 23.41 6.77 13.17
CA VAL A 557 24.53 6.42 12.29
C VAL A 557 25.48 7.59 12.15
N LEU A 558 24.97 8.81 11.94
CA LEU A 558 25.82 9.99 11.79
C LEU A 558 26.68 10.25 13.05
N ARG A 559 26.10 10.11 14.26
CA ARG A 559 26.87 10.21 15.51
C ARG A 559 27.92 9.11 15.65
N ALA A 560 27.69 7.92 15.10
CA ALA A 560 28.68 6.85 15.10
C ALA A 560 29.83 7.13 14.12
N ILE A 561 29.51 7.65 12.94
CA ILE A 561 30.45 8.02 11.89
C ILE A 561 31.44 9.08 12.35
N LEU A 562 31.04 10.04 13.19
CA LEU A 562 31.98 11.03 13.75
C LEU A 562 33.08 10.42 14.64
N ARG A 563 33.01 9.13 14.98
CA ARG A 563 34.07 8.37 15.66
C ARG A 563 34.81 7.40 14.73
N GLN A 564 34.59 7.52 13.42
CA GLN A 564 35.24 6.71 12.38
C GLN A 564 36.29 7.51 11.60
N ASP A 565 36.67 8.69 12.10
CA ASP A 565 37.65 9.59 11.46
C ASP A 565 37.29 9.92 9.99
N PRO A 566 36.06 10.39 9.70
CA PRO A 566 35.67 10.74 8.34
C PRO A 566 36.25 12.11 7.93
N ASP A 567 36.58 12.28 6.66
CA ASP A 567 36.87 13.61 6.07
C ASP A 567 35.63 14.18 5.38
N VAL A 568 34.92 13.32 4.65
CA VAL A 568 33.77 13.69 3.82
C VAL A 568 32.58 12.80 4.17
N ILE A 569 31.45 13.44 4.49
CA ILE A 569 30.21 12.76 4.87
C ILE A 569 29.12 13.12 3.86
N LEU A 570 28.52 12.12 3.23
CA LEU A 570 27.29 12.30 2.45
C LEU A 570 26.10 11.78 3.26
N LEU A 571 25.21 12.69 3.62
CA LEU A 571 23.95 12.39 4.28
C LEU A 571 22.81 12.49 3.27
N GLY A 572 22.15 11.37 2.98
CA GLY A 572 21.12 11.25 1.93
C GLY A 572 20.09 12.39 1.97
N GLU A 573 19.57 12.73 3.15
CA GLU A 573 18.68 13.87 3.34
C GLU A 573 18.61 14.32 4.81
N ILE A 574 18.22 15.58 5.03
CA ILE A 574 17.86 16.12 6.34
C ILE A 574 16.33 16.24 6.41
N ARG A 575 15.69 15.41 7.25
CA ARG A 575 14.22 15.44 7.45
C ARG A 575 13.80 16.19 8.71
N ASP A 576 14.61 16.10 9.76
CA ASP A 576 14.30 16.53 11.12
C ASP A 576 15.43 17.34 11.77
N PHE A 577 15.12 17.92 12.93
CA PHE A 577 16.06 18.74 13.71
C PHE A 577 17.27 17.94 14.17
N ASP A 578 17.09 16.73 14.69
CA ASP A 578 18.19 15.93 15.25
C ASP A 578 19.23 15.60 14.18
N THR A 579 18.79 15.26 12.96
CA THR A 579 19.68 15.03 11.82
C THR A 579 20.38 16.31 11.41
N ALA A 580 19.64 17.43 11.31
CA ALA A 580 20.19 18.74 10.96
C ALA A 580 21.25 19.21 11.96
N GLU A 581 20.96 19.09 13.26
CA GLU A 581 21.84 19.50 14.35
C GLU A 581 23.18 18.77 14.27
N VAL A 582 23.16 17.43 14.17
CA VAL A 582 24.39 16.64 14.08
C VAL A 582 25.15 16.94 12.78
N ALA A 583 24.47 17.09 11.64
CA ALA A 583 25.11 17.38 10.36
C ALA A 583 25.82 18.74 10.34
N PHE A 584 25.17 19.79 10.87
CA PHE A 584 25.77 21.11 10.97
C PHE A 584 26.89 21.15 12.02
N HIS A 585 26.80 20.40 13.12
CA HIS A 585 27.91 20.27 14.06
C HIS A 585 29.11 19.52 13.48
N ALA A 586 28.88 18.47 12.68
CA ALA A 586 29.94 17.80 11.93
C ALA A 586 30.67 18.80 11.00
N ALA A 587 29.90 19.60 10.27
CA ALA A 587 30.43 20.62 9.37
C ALA A 587 31.27 21.71 10.10
N LEU A 588 30.92 22.03 11.35
CA LEU A 588 31.70 22.98 12.17
C LEU A 588 32.97 22.37 12.78
N THR A 589 33.05 21.04 12.86
CA THR A 589 34.13 20.32 13.56
C THR A 589 35.16 19.72 12.61
N GLY A 590 35.32 20.30 11.41
CA GLY A 590 36.38 19.90 10.48
C GLY A 590 35.94 18.97 9.35
N HIS A 591 34.65 18.66 9.23
CA HIS A 591 34.15 17.72 8.22
C HIS A 591 33.51 18.44 7.04
N GLN A 592 33.71 17.93 5.83
CA GLN A 592 32.90 18.34 4.68
C GLN A 592 31.63 17.50 4.64
N VAL A 593 30.47 18.15 4.62
CA VAL A 593 29.17 17.48 4.67
C VAL A 593 28.36 17.80 3.42
N PHE A 594 27.90 16.78 2.72
CA PHE A 594 26.94 16.89 1.62
C PHE A 594 25.59 16.40 2.09
N SER A 595 24.52 17.15 1.82
CA SER A 595 23.18 16.66 2.12
C SER A 595 22.10 17.22 1.20
N THR A 596 20.88 16.69 1.34
CA THR A 596 19.72 17.14 0.57
C THR A 596 18.58 17.65 1.42
N LEU A 597 17.84 18.62 0.85
CA LEU A 597 16.57 19.12 1.38
C LEU A 597 15.51 19.22 0.27
N HIS A 598 14.25 19.16 0.68
CA HIS A 598 13.09 19.24 -0.23
C HIS A 598 12.50 20.65 -0.28
N THR A 599 13.30 21.63 -0.71
CA THR A 599 12.90 23.03 -0.87
C THR A 599 12.95 23.48 -2.33
N ASN A 600 12.23 24.56 -2.63
CA ASN A 600 12.04 24.99 -4.02
C ASN A 600 13.10 25.98 -4.53
N SER A 601 13.83 26.65 -3.64
CA SER A 601 14.86 27.66 -3.94
C SER A 601 15.94 27.68 -2.85
N ALA A 602 17.05 28.37 -3.12
CA ALA A 602 18.12 28.53 -2.14
C ALA A 602 17.63 29.29 -0.88
N VAL A 603 16.88 30.38 -1.06
CA VAL A 603 16.33 31.14 0.08
C VAL A 603 15.34 30.31 0.90
N ALA A 604 14.46 29.54 0.25
CA ALA A 604 13.54 28.64 0.95
C ALA A 604 14.27 27.56 1.76
N THR A 605 15.50 27.21 1.37
CA THR A 605 16.37 26.29 2.13
C THR A 605 16.80 26.89 3.45
N ILE A 606 17.22 28.17 3.46
CA ILE A 606 17.57 28.89 4.67
C ILE A 606 16.35 28.98 5.60
N ALA A 607 15.19 29.34 5.05
CA ALA A 607 13.93 29.36 5.81
C ALA A 607 13.60 27.99 6.42
N ARG A 608 13.74 26.91 5.65
CA ARG A 608 13.49 25.55 6.13
C ARG A 608 14.42 25.14 7.27
N LEU A 609 15.70 25.56 7.23
CA LEU A 609 16.63 25.30 8.33
C LEU A 609 16.18 26.01 9.63
N PHE A 610 15.71 27.26 9.52
CA PHE A 610 15.15 27.98 10.67
C PHE A 610 13.86 27.34 11.18
N ASP A 611 12.97 26.90 10.28
CA ASP A 611 11.74 26.19 10.65
C ASP A 611 12.01 24.85 11.36
N LEU A 612 13.12 24.18 11.01
CA LEU A 612 13.58 22.98 11.72
C LEU A 612 14.10 23.29 13.13
N GLY A 613 14.37 24.56 13.47
CA GLY A 613 14.90 24.98 14.76
C GLY A 613 16.41 25.24 14.77
N MET A 614 17.07 25.26 13.60
CA MET A 614 18.50 25.57 13.54
C MET A 614 18.76 27.02 13.94
N LYS A 615 19.74 27.21 14.84
CA LYS A 615 20.11 28.55 15.29
C LYS A 615 20.79 29.33 14.14
N PRO A 616 20.45 30.61 13.91
CA PRO A 616 20.95 31.35 12.75
C PRO A 616 22.49 31.42 12.66
N TYR A 617 23.19 31.58 13.79
CA TYR A 617 24.66 31.58 13.81
C TYR A 617 25.28 30.23 13.38
N VAL A 618 24.62 29.11 13.68
CA VAL A 618 25.09 27.76 13.27
C VAL A 618 24.98 27.63 11.76
N VAL A 619 23.85 28.06 11.20
CA VAL A 619 23.64 28.07 9.74
C VAL A 619 24.67 28.98 9.06
N ALA A 620 24.83 30.21 9.55
CA ALA A 620 25.78 31.18 9.00
C ALA A 620 27.24 30.70 9.04
N SER A 621 27.62 29.93 10.06
CA SER A 621 29.00 29.49 10.25
C SER A 621 29.33 28.23 9.43
N ALA A 622 28.39 27.29 9.32
CA ALA A 622 28.65 25.99 8.70
C ALA A 622 28.27 25.92 7.21
N LEU A 623 27.27 26.68 6.76
CA LEU A 623 26.74 26.57 5.40
C LEU A 623 27.69 27.19 4.38
N GLU A 624 28.11 26.41 3.39
CA GLU A 624 29.02 26.85 2.33
C GLU A 624 28.28 27.23 1.05
N GLY A 625 27.27 26.45 0.70
CA GLY A 625 26.38 26.82 -0.37
C GLY A 625 25.19 25.89 -0.56
N ILE A 626 24.27 26.36 -1.39
CA ILE A 626 23.02 25.70 -1.73
C ILE A 626 22.91 25.58 -3.25
N ILE A 627 22.69 24.37 -3.74
CA ILE A 627 22.44 24.06 -5.15
C ILE A 627 20.97 23.68 -5.28
N ALA A 628 20.11 24.66 -5.59
CA ALA A 628 18.71 24.39 -5.91
C ALA A 628 18.59 23.94 -7.36
N GLN A 629 17.94 22.80 -7.59
CA GLN A 629 17.93 22.17 -8.92
C GLN A 629 16.57 21.61 -9.35
N ARG A 630 16.40 21.50 -10.67
CA ARG A 630 15.31 20.79 -11.36
C ARG A 630 15.88 20.02 -12.55
N LEU A 631 15.15 19.01 -13.03
CA LEU A 631 15.46 18.36 -14.30
C LEU A 631 14.39 18.69 -15.33
N VAL A 632 14.84 19.15 -16.50
CA VAL A 632 14.00 19.31 -17.69
C VAL A 632 14.42 18.35 -18.77
N ARG A 633 13.48 17.97 -19.63
CA ARG A 633 13.76 17.07 -20.74
C ARG A 633 14.57 17.79 -21.81
N LYS A 634 15.56 17.10 -22.37
CA LYS A 634 16.43 17.63 -23.43
C LYS A 634 15.76 17.43 -24.78
N ILE A 635 15.78 18.45 -25.64
CA ILE A 635 15.28 18.33 -27.02
C ILE A 635 16.08 17.24 -27.74
N CYS A 636 15.38 16.37 -28.48
CA CYS A 636 16.04 15.33 -29.26
C CYS A 636 16.90 15.95 -30.36
N ALA A 637 18.21 15.71 -30.34
CA ALA A 637 19.16 16.27 -31.30
C ALA A 637 18.86 15.86 -32.76
N ALA A 638 18.29 14.67 -32.98
CA ALA A 638 17.97 14.17 -34.32
C ALA A 638 16.74 14.84 -34.97
N CYS A 639 15.88 15.49 -34.19
CA CYS A 639 14.63 16.08 -34.69
C CYS A 639 14.35 17.48 -34.15
N SER A 640 15.40 18.16 -33.67
CA SER A 640 15.33 19.56 -33.25
C SER A 640 15.11 20.45 -34.46
N GLU A 641 14.14 21.35 -34.37
CA GLU A 641 13.86 22.37 -35.38
C GLU A 641 13.60 23.74 -34.71
N PRO A 642 13.99 24.84 -35.36
CA PRO A 642 13.67 26.18 -34.87
C PRO A 642 12.16 26.42 -34.93
N VAL A 643 11.63 27.14 -33.95
CA VAL A 643 10.21 27.54 -33.87
C VAL A 643 10.10 28.98 -33.39
N ALA A 644 9.06 29.68 -33.82
CA ALA A 644 8.73 30.99 -33.26
C ALA A 644 8.37 30.85 -31.77
N PRO A 645 8.94 31.67 -30.86
CA PRO A 645 8.58 31.66 -29.46
C PRO A 645 7.09 31.94 -29.24
N ASP A 646 6.44 31.15 -28.38
CA ASP A 646 5.08 31.42 -27.94
C ASP A 646 5.09 32.61 -26.96
N ALA A 647 4.56 33.74 -27.40
CA ALA A 647 4.51 34.97 -26.64
C ALA A 647 3.75 34.83 -25.31
N GLU A 648 2.71 34.00 -25.26
CA GLU A 648 1.93 33.80 -24.03
C GLU A 648 2.74 33.02 -23.00
N LEU A 649 3.40 31.95 -23.45
CA LEU A 649 4.25 31.12 -22.62
C LEU A 649 5.44 31.91 -22.05
N TYR A 650 6.08 32.74 -22.87
CA TYR A 650 7.20 33.59 -22.47
C TYR A 650 6.75 34.65 -21.47
N ARG A 651 5.59 35.28 -21.70
CA ARG A 651 4.99 36.23 -20.77
C ARG A 651 4.74 35.61 -19.39
N ARG A 652 4.26 34.36 -19.34
CA ARG A 652 4.03 33.62 -18.09
C ARG A 652 5.32 33.22 -17.37
N LEU A 653 6.42 33.07 -18.09
CA LEU A 653 7.75 32.77 -17.55
C LEU A 653 8.53 34.03 -17.14
N GLY A 654 8.02 35.21 -17.51
CA GLY A 654 8.54 36.50 -17.09
C GLY A 654 9.63 37.08 -18.01
N PRO A 655 10.16 38.27 -17.67
CA PRO A 655 10.96 39.11 -18.58
C PRO A 655 12.31 38.51 -19.00
N ARG A 656 12.76 37.44 -18.32
CA ARG A 656 14.01 36.73 -18.67
C ARG A 656 13.88 35.89 -19.94
N PHE A 657 12.65 35.55 -20.33
CA PHE A 657 12.33 34.82 -21.55
C PHE A 657 12.01 35.83 -22.64
N ASP A 658 13.01 36.14 -23.45
CA ASP A 658 12.93 37.14 -24.51
C ASP A 658 12.49 36.49 -25.84
N PRO A 659 11.32 36.87 -26.41
CA PRO A 659 10.86 36.36 -27.70
C PRO A 659 11.76 36.70 -28.89
N ALA A 660 12.72 37.64 -28.73
CA ALA A 660 13.71 37.91 -29.76
C ALA A 660 14.82 36.84 -29.83
N ARG A 661 14.96 36.00 -28.79
CA ARG A 661 15.91 34.89 -28.78
C ARG A 661 15.36 33.69 -29.55
N PRO A 662 16.23 32.89 -30.21
CA PRO A 662 15.81 31.71 -30.92
C PRO A 662 15.22 30.67 -29.96
N ALA A 663 14.14 30.02 -30.40
CA ALA A 663 13.53 28.89 -29.71
C ALA A 663 13.53 27.66 -30.62
N PHE A 664 13.55 26.48 -29.99
CA PHE A 664 13.60 25.20 -30.68
C PHE A 664 12.54 24.26 -30.10
N ARG A 665 12.09 23.31 -30.91
CA ARG A 665 11.25 22.19 -30.48
C ARG A 665 11.72 20.89 -31.11
N GLY A 666 11.42 19.77 -30.48
CA GLY A 666 11.58 18.46 -31.11
C GLY A 666 10.31 18.04 -31.82
N LYS A 667 10.35 17.82 -33.14
CA LYS A 667 9.15 17.41 -33.92
C LYS A 667 8.69 15.96 -33.67
N GLY A 668 9.54 15.15 -33.02
CA GLY A 668 9.34 13.71 -32.86
C GLY A 668 9.96 12.90 -34.00
N CYS A 669 10.67 11.82 -33.67
CA CYS A 669 11.31 10.92 -34.62
C CYS A 669 11.47 9.51 -34.01
N PRO A 670 11.85 8.48 -34.78
CA PRO A 670 12.08 7.14 -34.25
C PRO A 670 13.10 7.10 -33.10
N THR A 671 14.17 7.92 -33.15
CA THR A 671 15.21 7.97 -32.11
C THR A 671 14.71 8.39 -30.73
N CYS A 672 13.66 9.20 -30.68
CA CYS A 672 12.99 9.63 -29.45
C CYS A 672 11.59 9.04 -29.30
N HIS A 673 11.26 8.01 -30.09
CA HIS A 673 9.95 7.35 -30.10
C HIS A 673 8.77 8.33 -30.24
N GLY A 674 8.93 9.36 -31.08
CA GLY A 674 7.90 10.38 -31.32
C GLY A 674 7.72 11.42 -30.21
N LEU A 675 8.46 11.34 -29.10
CA LEU A 675 8.26 12.24 -27.95
C LEU A 675 8.81 13.66 -28.16
N GLY A 676 9.76 13.84 -29.09
CA GLY A 676 10.47 15.11 -29.30
C GLY A 676 11.59 15.40 -28.29
N TYR A 677 11.70 14.60 -27.22
CA TYR A 677 12.73 14.72 -26.18
C TYR A 677 13.51 13.42 -26.03
N LYS A 678 14.79 13.52 -25.63
CA LYS A 678 15.61 12.36 -25.29
C LYS A 678 16.64 12.75 -24.23
N GLY A 679 16.51 12.17 -23.03
CA GLY A 679 17.36 12.49 -21.88
C GLY A 679 16.91 13.76 -21.15
N ARG A 680 17.68 14.15 -20.14
CA ARG A 680 17.39 15.26 -19.23
C ARG A 680 18.62 16.14 -19.05
N VAL A 681 18.40 17.38 -18.63
CA VAL A 681 19.44 18.35 -18.25
C VAL A 681 19.01 19.09 -16.98
N GLY A 682 19.99 19.44 -16.14
CA GLY A 682 19.76 20.20 -14.93
C GLY A 682 19.48 21.68 -15.20
N VAL A 683 18.56 22.25 -14.43
CA VAL A 683 18.38 23.70 -14.28
C VAL A 683 18.72 24.03 -12.85
N TYR A 684 19.54 25.07 -12.65
CA TYR A 684 20.24 25.30 -11.39
C TYR A 684 20.08 26.75 -10.93
N GLU A 685 20.04 26.91 -9.62
CA GLU A 685 20.16 28.15 -8.88
C GLU A 685 21.18 27.89 -7.76
N ILE A 686 22.28 28.63 -7.77
CA ILE A 686 23.44 28.37 -6.89
C ILE A 686 23.65 29.58 -5.98
N LEU A 687 23.65 29.33 -4.68
CA LEU A 687 23.92 30.32 -3.66
C LEU A 687 25.20 29.94 -2.91
N THR A 688 26.19 30.83 -2.93
CA THR A 688 27.40 30.74 -2.09
C THR A 688 27.33 31.81 -1.00
N LEU A 689 27.88 31.50 0.18
CA LEU A 689 27.85 32.42 1.33
C LEU A 689 29.14 33.24 1.42
N ASP A 690 29.01 34.55 1.29
CA ASP A 690 30.05 35.53 1.61
C ASP A 690 29.86 36.13 3.02
N ASP A 691 30.85 36.88 3.50
CA ASP A 691 30.89 37.40 4.87
C ASP A 691 29.66 38.27 5.22
N GLU A 692 29.19 39.09 4.30
CA GLU A 692 28.01 39.93 4.54
C GLU A 692 26.73 39.10 4.62
N LEU A 693 26.57 38.08 3.77
CA LEU A 693 25.43 37.18 3.84
C LEU A 693 25.47 36.34 5.14
N ARG A 694 26.66 35.88 5.55
CA ARG A 694 26.86 35.20 6.83
C ARG A 694 26.51 36.08 8.01
N ASP A 695 26.95 37.34 8.02
CA ASP A 695 26.60 38.31 9.07
C ASP A 695 25.09 38.54 9.15
N ARG A 696 24.41 38.72 8.01
CA ARG A 696 22.94 38.87 7.99
C ARG A 696 22.21 37.64 8.50
N ILE A 697 22.63 36.44 8.07
CA ILE A 697 22.05 35.18 8.56
C ILE A 697 22.32 35.05 10.06
N GLY A 698 23.56 35.26 10.50
CA GLY A 698 23.97 35.13 11.90
C GLY A 698 23.28 36.12 12.84
N GLY A 699 23.05 37.34 12.38
CA GLY A 699 22.29 38.38 13.07
C GLY A 699 20.77 38.14 13.12
N GLY A 700 20.27 37.06 12.51
CA GLY A 700 18.85 36.69 12.55
C GLY A 700 17.98 37.57 11.64
N ALA A 701 18.53 38.09 10.54
CA ALA A 701 17.76 38.86 9.57
C ALA A 701 16.57 38.05 9.04
N SER A 702 15.48 38.77 8.72
CA SER A 702 14.30 38.14 8.14
C SER A 702 14.61 37.55 6.76
N ILE A 703 13.85 36.51 6.37
CA ILE A 703 13.97 35.89 5.05
C ILE A 703 13.78 36.91 3.91
N LEU A 704 12.98 37.96 4.13
CA LEU A 704 12.79 39.04 3.17
C LEU A 704 14.05 39.90 2.97
N GLU A 705 14.75 40.22 4.06
CA GLU A 705 16.02 40.97 4.01
C GLU A 705 17.12 40.15 3.33
N ILE A 706 17.24 38.87 3.69
CA ILE A 706 18.16 37.92 3.04
C ILE A 706 17.87 37.85 1.54
N SER A 707 16.60 37.70 1.15
CA SER A 707 16.18 37.66 -0.27
C SER A 707 16.53 38.94 -1.03
N ARG A 708 16.36 40.11 -0.40
CA ARG A 708 16.72 41.40 -1.01
C ARG A 708 18.22 41.53 -1.20
N LEU A 709 19.02 41.15 -0.21
CA LEU A 709 20.47 41.19 -0.30
C LEU A 709 20.98 40.27 -1.42
N ILE A 710 20.50 39.04 -1.45
CA ILE A 710 20.86 38.05 -2.47
C ILE A 710 20.54 38.55 -3.88
N ARG A 711 19.36 39.17 -4.08
CA ARG A 711 19.00 39.79 -5.36
C ARG A 711 19.89 40.99 -5.72
N HIS A 712 20.20 41.85 -4.75
CA HIS A 712 21.09 43.00 -4.95
C HIS A 712 22.50 42.57 -5.35
N LYS A 713 23.00 41.45 -4.82
CA LYS A 713 24.29 40.85 -5.20
C LYS A 713 24.28 40.18 -6.58
N GLY A 714 23.16 40.22 -7.31
CA GLY A 714 23.07 39.67 -8.66
C GLY A 714 23.02 38.15 -8.70
N MET A 715 22.51 37.49 -7.65
CA MET A 715 22.26 36.06 -7.70
C MET A 715 21.35 35.73 -8.89
N ARG A 716 21.74 34.72 -9.65
CA ARG A 716 20.99 34.26 -10.82
C ARG A 716 19.89 33.30 -10.37
N PRO A 717 18.60 33.68 -10.48
CA PRO A 717 17.52 32.76 -10.13
C PRO A 717 17.43 31.61 -11.13
N ILE A 718 16.80 30.51 -10.73
CA ILE A 718 16.68 29.28 -11.54
C ILE A 718 16.10 29.55 -12.96
N ALA A 719 15.18 30.52 -13.07
CA ALA A 719 14.56 30.94 -14.32
C ALA A 719 15.58 31.49 -15.33
N SER A 720 16.67 32.11 -14.88
CA SER A 720 17.71 32.66 -15.75
C SER A 720 18.47 31.56 -16.47
N HIS A 721 18.88 30.51 -15.75
CA HIS A 721 19.51 29.35 -16.37
C HIS A 721 18.52 28.63 -17.30
N GLY A 722 17.23 28.56 -16.92
CA GLY A 722 16.18 28.04 -17.79
C GLY A 722 16.08 28.78 -19.12
N ALA A 723 16.10 30.11 -19.11
CA ALA A 723 16.05 30.93 -20.33
C ALA A 723 17.26 30.73 -21.23
N GLU A 724 18.45 30.54 -20.66
CA GLU A 724 19.68 30.24 -21.40
C GLU A 724 19.61 28.87 -22.08
N LEU A 725 19.10 27.85 -21.40
CA LEU A 725 18.93 26.52 -21.98
C LEU A 725 17.92 26.50 -23.12
N VAL A 726 16.85 27.30 -23.03
CA VAL A 726 15.87 27.46 -24.11
C VAL A 726 16.50 28.15 -25.32
N ALA A 727 17.22 29.26 -25.10
CA ALA A 727 17.90 29.99 -26.16
C ALA A 727 19.00 29.17 -26.85
N ALA A 728 19.66 28.28 -26.09
CA ALA A 728 20.66 27.35 -26.60
C ALA A 728 20.06 26.10 -27.29
N GLY A 729 18.72 25.99 -27.39
CA GLY A 729 18.05 24.83 -27.99
C GLY A 729 18.26 23.52 -27.23
N ARG A 730 18.57 23.59 -25.92
CA ARG A 730 18.74 22.40 -25.07
C ARG A 730 17.42 21.88 -24.53
N THR A 731 16.48 22.77 -24.26
CA THR A 731 15.13 22.46 -23.75
C THR A 731 14.10 23.44 -24.33
N THR A 732 12.82 23.25 -23.99
CA THR A 732 11.71 24.09 -24.44
C THR A 732 11.16 24.95 -23.30
N ALA A 733 10.48 26.05 -23.63
CA ALA A 733 9.85 26.91 -22.62
C ALA A 733 8.71 26.18 -21.88
N GLU A 734 8.03 25.23 -22.54
CA GLU A 734 6.99 24.40 -21.95
C GLU A 734 7.56 23.52 -20.84
N GLU A 735 8.76 22.96 -21.07
CA GLU A 735 9.47 22.16 -20.07
C GLU A 735 9.90 23.00 -18.87
N ILE A 736 10.38 24.23 -19.11
CA ILE A 736 10.69 25.16 -18.02
C ILE A 736 9.43 25.44 -17.20
N LEU A 737 8.34 25.87 -17.84
CA LEU A 737 7.09 26.18 -17.17
C LEU A 737 6.54 24.99 -16.37
N ARG A 738 6.69 23.77 -16.89
CA ARG A 738 6.28 22.53 -16.20
C ARG A 738 6.98 22.34 -14.86
N VAL A 739 8.26 22.71 -14.74
CA VAL A 739 9.07 22.44 -13.54
C VAL A 739 9.22 23.63 -12.58
N ILE A 740 9.19 24.87 -13.10
CA ILE A 740 9.31 26.08 -12.26
C ILE A 740 7.97 26.80 -12.04
N GLY A 741 6.94 26.50 -12.84
CA GLY A 741 5.65 27.19 -12.80
C GLY A 741 5.71 28.63 -13.34
N PRO A 742 4.54 29.32 -13.40
CA PRO A 742 4.49 30.72 -13.81
C PRO A 742 5.36 31.58 -12.89
N GLN A 743 6.13 32.48 -13.48
CA GLN A 743 6.91 33.45 -12.71
C GLN A 743 6.09 34.74 -12.64
N SER A 744 5.82 35.19 -11.41
CA SER A 744 5.39 36.57 -11.21
C SER A 744 6.48 37.48 -11.77
N GLY A 745 6.11 38.47 -12.58
CA GLY A 745 7.07 39.48 -13.04
C GLY A 745 7.64 40.22 -11.83
N GLU A 746 8.75 39.72 -11.29
CA GLU A 746 9.58 40.36 -10.28
C GLU A 746 10.70 41.15 -10.93
#